data_AF-A0A9D2IUQ6-F1
#
_entry.id   AF-A0A9D2IUQ6-F1
#
_cell.length_a   1.000
_cell.length_b   1.000
_cell.length_c   1.000
_cell.angle_alpha   90.00
_cell.angle_beta   90.00
_cell.angle_gamma   90.00
#
_symmetry.space_group_name_H-M   'P 1'
#
loop_
_entity.id
_entity.type
_entity.pdbx_description
1 polymer ?
#
loop_
_entity_poly.entity_id
_entity_poly.type
_entity_poly.pdbx_seq_one_letter_code
_entity_poly.pdbx_strand_id
1 'polypeptide(L)'
;MKTQRTQQENGLSELQGSDIPKAVRKKNGLRLKAKHHRRLVKGLAGVAACAVLVGGTFAVNALFFNKAAPNTVEEGFVTVSYELPTDGSTPDMHSALENIGYMNTRFRAQTNYYSEMSGTVDTMLTQQVNTWKQYHDGVLVQTDITRSSMVNSARQFCYVGDRVIWRDAAGGPSTYNGLDTEWQTGDPAGNMTIDDFKASRGLPGTEFSVYVINEDTLLGAEEVVSNGDGTYSQTYYLDPATDKAPAYYVNQMMTTGGLTGLPTFEYITVTYTFDSTWQVLASDIDESYTATMGISVGCRATYHTAYEYGTEKAESTVYEDYYSEYASKPATGAEEESPVTAAGCLSSAFAPVLQGPATFRLGLTLDDKAVEGLVYVNAADLSAMELRAQIGTLYVAYAGGDVYLRIGDNFRGSLDPMQFATLFTAMTGEGDGSALDTDALLEQLGGGTFTVAQDNRSAALSSVLTISGMELPVDFAFDIAEDGKTVSLDSVTTQLTLAGMQVGAELSYSSASVPEVGDPATYSDLTGMVLKLADLVTGDAMDVDLAYTLPTEIGDIALRGNVALDFASLSVRGSLDLAFNGAQKTLDFAYQSDASVVYLAMDGVKVRVAVSDVMEIVTDLLGASLAMPEASVDAASLIDALLSLDLASMVSTSEEGITVAAGQLLAALGVSLDLGDVTIGETENGVCVSAMGADIALAPGEAFTVTAGDYADYVDVGPWLEAVASLATAQALEADVAYETEELAVNGTLQLDFATLSVKGEVSVTWNNITKQITFAYTQASGEHIVYLAVDGIKV
;
A
#
# COMPACT_ATOMS: atom_id res chain seq x y z
N MET A 1 20.83 32.79 -40.36
CA MET A 1 20.03 33.83 -41.05
C MET A 1 19.73 34.91 -40.01
N LYS A 2 20.39 36.08 -40.02
CA LYS A 2 19.92 37.37 -40.60
C LYS A 2 18.50 37.72 -40.07
N THR A 3 18.18 38.84 -39.42
CA THR A 3 18.77 40.20 -39.41
C THR A 3 18.20 41.05 -38.26
N GLN A 4 18.95 42.10 -37.92
CA GLN A 4 18.75 43.27 -37.04
C GLN A 4 17.34 43.89 -36.91
N ARG A 5 17.10 44.60 -35.80
CA ARG A 5 16.27 45.82 -35.76
C ARG A 5 16.93 46.95 -34.97
N THR A 6 16.76 48.13 -35.54
CA THR A 6 17.50 49.39 -35.40
C THR A 6 16.90 50.28 -34.28
N GLN A 7 17.76 50.98 -33.55
CA GLN A 7 17.42 52.13 -32.71
C GLN A 7 17.19 53.38 -33.56
N GLN A 8 16.20 54.19 -33.21
CA GLN A 8 16.17 55.62 -33.60
C GLN A 8 15.47 56.44 -32.51
N GLU A 9 16.12 57.54 -32.13
CA GLU A 9 15.73 58.52 -31.12
C GLU A 9 14.83 59.66 -31.67
N ASN A 10 14.15 60.30 -30.71
CA ASN A 10 13.69 61.69 -30.61
C ASN A 10 12.30 62.12 -31.13
N GLY A 11 11.54 62.72 -30.20
CA GLY A 11 10.40 63.60 -30.47
C GLY A 11 9.57 63.91 -29.22
N LEU A 12 9.84 65.05 -28.57
CA LEU A 12 8.95 65.70 -27.59
C LEU A 12 7.72 66.28 -28.30
N SER A 13 6.51 66.00 -27.79
CA SER A 13 5.29 66.78 -28.09
C SER A 13 4.29 66.70 -26.94
N GLU A 14 3.54 67.79 -26.80
CA GLU A 14 2.73 68.25 -25.67
C GLU A 14 1.61 67.31 -25.18
N LEU A 15 1.36 67.37 -23.87
CA LEU A 15 0.29 66.69 -23.15
C LEU A 15 -1.04 67.46 -23.27
N GLN A 16 -2.06 66.83 -23.86
CA GLN A 16 -3.47 67.15 -23.60
C GLN A 16 -4.34 65.88 -23.69
N GLY A 17 -5.01 65.57 -22.58
CA GLY A 17 -6.35 64.99 -22.55
C GLY A 17 -6.55 63.52 -22.93
N SER A 18 -7.01 62.74 -21.95
CA SER A 18 -7.76 61.48 -22.06
C SER A 18 -7.11 60.33 -22.84
N ASP A 19 -6.40 59.46 -22.12
CA ASP A 19 -6.54 58.00 -22.23
C ASP A 19 -5.58 57.34 -21.24
N ILE A 20 -6.10 56.93 -20.08
CA ILE A 20 -5.37 56.09 -19.13
C ILE A 20 -5.26 54.69 -19.76
N PRO A 21 -4.06 54.16 -20.06
CA PRO A 21 -3.93 52.79 -20.52
C PRO A 21 -4.30 51.85 -19.37
N LYS A 22 -5.36 51.07 -19.55
CA LYS A 22 -5.65 49.90 -18.73
C LYS A 22 -4.42 48.99 -18.71
N ALA A 23 -3.80 48.85 -17.55
CA ALA A 23 -2.84 47.78 -17.31
C ALA A 23 -3.60 46.44 -17.45
N VAL A 24 -3.23 45.65 -18.46
CA VAL A 24 -3.66 44.26 -18.59
C VAL A 24 -3.01 43.48 -17.44
N ARG A 25 -3.70 43.41 -16.29
CA ARG A 25 -3.36 42.50 -15.19
C ARG A 25 -3.51 41.06 -15.70
N LYS A 26 -2.42 40.30 -15.69
CA LYS A 26 -2.45 38.84 -15.85
C LYS A 26 -3.30 38.26 -14.70
N LYS A 27 -4.40 37.60 -15.06
CA LYS A 27 -5.13 36.68 -14.19
C LYS A 27 -4.20 35.53 -13.79
N ASN A 28 -3.64 35.57 -12.60
CA ASN A 28 -3.20 34.38 -11.87
C ASN A 28 -3.61 34.61 -10.42
N GLY A 29 -4.81 34.17 -10.05
CA GLY A 29 -5.19 34.05 -8.65
C GLY A 29 -4.27 33.04 -7.98
N LEU A 30 -3.79 33.37 -6.77
CA LEU A 30 -3.02 32.46 -5.93
C LEU A 30 -3.87 31.20 -5.68
N ARG A 31 -3.48 30.09 -6.29
CA ARG A 31 -3.92 28.76 -5.87
C ARG A 31 -2.91 28.26 -4.84
N LEU A 32 -3.35 28.07 -3.60
CA LEU A 32 -2.58 27.42 -2.54
C LEU A 32 -2.03 26.06 -3.03
N LYS A 33 -0.71 25.89 -2.95
CA LYS A 33 0.07 24.76 -3.48
C LYS A 33 -0.09 23.46 -2.63
N ALA A 34 -1.30 23.14 -2.15
CA ALA A 34 -1.58 21.90 -1.40
C ALA A 34 -1.27 20.61 -2.20
N LYS A 35 -1.25 20.70 -3.54
CA LYS A 35 -0.96 19.57 -4.44
C LYS A 35 0.49 19.05 -4.39
N HIS A 36 1.47 19.85 -3.94
CA HIS A 36 2.88 19.44 -3.94
C HIS A 36 3.31 18.69 -2.67
N HIS A 37 2.81 19.07 -1.49
CA HIS A 37 3.06 18.30 -0.26
C HIS A 37 2.47 16.89 -0.31
N ARG A 38 1.28 16.72 -0.91
CA ARG A 38 0.69 15.39 -1.16
C ARG A 38 1.56 14.46 -2.02
N ARG A 39 2.44 14.99 -2.89
CA ARG A 39 3.33 14.15 -3.73
C ARG A 39 4.48 13.54 -2.93
N LEU A 40 5.05 14.31 -2.00
CA LEU A 40 6.18 13.86 -1.18
C LEU A 40 5.72 12.86 -0.09
N VAL A 41 4.55 13.11 0.50
CA VAL A 41 3.90 12.18 1.43
C VAL A 41 3.53 10.85 0.73
N LYS A 42 3.06 10.90 -0.53
CA LYS A 42 2.82 9.69 -1.35
C LYS A 42 4.10 8.92 -1.69
N GLY A 43 5.23 9.58 -1.90
CA GLY A 43 6.53 8.93 -2.13
C GLY A 43 7.06 8.19 -0.89
N LEU A 44 6.97 8.83 0.29
CA LEU A 44 7.35 8.20 1.57
C LEU A 44 6.40 7.07 1.98
N ALA A 45 5.10 7.19 1.66
CA ALA A 45 4.15 6.11 1.87
C ALA A 45 4.36 4.91 0.93
N GLY A 46 4.92 5.12 -0.26
CA GLY A 46 5.39 4.04 -1.13
C GLY A 46 6.47 3.17 -0.49
N VAL A 47 7.36 3.78 0.28
CA VAL A 47 8.38 3.07 1.06
C VAL A 47 7.74 2.25 2.20
N ALA A 48 6.71 2.81 2.85
CA ALA A 48 5.93 2.08 3.85
C ALA A 48 5.07 0.95 3.22
N ALA A 49 4.54 1.14 2.00
CA ALA A 49 3.89 0.10 1.22
C ALA A 49 4.86 -1.03 0.83
N CYS A 50 6.12 -0.71 0.55
CA CYS A 50 7.19 -1.70 0.36
C CYS A 50 7.49 -2.49 1.66
N ALA A 51 7.29 -1.90 2.84
CA ALA A 51 7.37 -2.61 4.13
C ALA A 51 6.10 -3.44 4.43
N VAL A 52 4.91 -3.02 3.98
CA VAL A 52 3.67 -3.82 4.00
C VAL A 52 3.75 -4.99 3.02
N LEU A 53 4.42 -4.81 1.89
CA LEU A 53 4.79 -5.84 0.93
C LEU A 53 5.51 -7.00 1.61
N VAL A 54 6.50 -6.64 2.44
CA VAL A 54 7.28 -7.54 3.27
C VAL A 54 6.29 -8.24 4.22
N GLY A 55 5.54 -7.55 5.08
CA GLY A 55 4.55 -8.18 5.97
C GLY A 55 3.44 -9.05 5.30
N GLY A 56 2.91 -8.61 4.15
CA GLY A 56 1.81 -9.26 3.42
C GLY A 56 2.25 -10.47 2.59
N THR A 57 3.48 -10.49 2.09
CA THR A 57 4.04 -11.70 1.45
C THR A 57 4.40 -12.79 2.47
N PHE A 58 4.67 -12.46 3.75
CA PHE A 58 4.96 -13.45 4.79
C PHE A 58 3.72 -14.13 5.38
N ALA A 59 2.57 -13.46 5.45
CA ALA A 59 1.31 -14.05 5.95
C ALA A 59 0.78 -15.18 5.05
N VAL A 60 1.13 -15.12 3.76
CA VAL A 60 0.61 -16.00 2.72
C VAL A 60 1.37 -17.34 2.63
N ASN A 61 2.62 -17.39 3.10
CA ASN A 61 3.53 -18.47 2.69
C ASN A 61 3.82 -19.48 3.80
N ALA A 62 3.05 -19.49 4.89
CA ALA A 62 3.27 -20.41 6.01
C ALA A 62 3.35 -21.88 5.56
N LEU A 63 2.84 -22.20 4.37
CA LEU A 63 2.34 -23.46 3.89
C LEU A 63 3.29 -24.51 3.32
N PHE A 64 4.61 -24.30 3.30
CA PHE A 64 5.46 -25.11 2.41
C PHE A 64 6.88 -25.58 2.88
N PHE A 65 7.13 -26.88 3.15
CA PHE A 65 8.23 -27.54 3.90
C PHE A 65 8.29 -29.09 3.90
N ASN A 66 9.48 -29.61 3.57
CA ASN A 66 10.14 -30.90 3.90
C ASN A 66 9.63 -32.22 3.33
N LYS A 67 10.29 -32.69 2.25
CA LYS A 67 10.02 -33.92 1.49
C LYS A 67 10.32 -35.21 2.27
N ALA A 68 9.29 -36.03 2.45
CA ALA A 68 9.28 -37.33 3.09
C ALA A 68 9.71 -38.41 2.10
N ALA A 69 10.29 -39.48 2.63
CA ALA A 69 10.59 -40.67 1.83
C ALA A 69 9.28 -41.34 1.36
N PRO A 70 9.27 -41.99 0.18
CA PRO A 70 8.13 -42.78 -0.27
C PRO A 70 7.76 -43.84 0.77
N ASN A 71 6.47 -44.11 0.89
CA ASN A 71 5.95 -45.21 1.68
C ASN A 71 6.46 -46.55 1.13
N THR A 72 6.88 -47.44 2.03
CA THR A 72 7.33 -48.79 1.66
C THR A 72 6.16 -49.74 1.83
N VAL A 73 5.80 -50.45 0.75
CA VAL A 73 4.67 -51.39 0.76
C VAL A 73 5.18 -52.81 0.55
N GLU A 74 4.64 -53.76 1.31
CA GLU A 74 5.02 -55.17 1.23
C GLU A 74 4.68 -55.79 -0.14
N GLU A 75 5.56 -56.66 -0.62
CA GLU A 75 5.34 -57.38 -1.88
C GLU A 75 4.10 -58.30 -1.76
N GLY A 76 3.19 -58.20 -2.73
CA GLY A 76 1.95 -58.99 -2.75
C GLY A 76 0.77 -58.34 -2.04
N PHE A 77 0.91 -57.12 -1.51
CA PHE A 77 -0.22 -56.35 -0.98
C PHE A 77 -1.09 -55.81 -2.13
N VAL A 78 -2.13 -56.56 -2.51
CA VAL A 78 -2.97 -56.28 -3.69
C VAL A 78 -4.46 -56.41 -3.38
N THR A 79 -5.29 -55.81 -4.23
CA THR A 79 -6.75 -55.97 -4.19
C THR A 79 -7.14 -57.42 -4.44
N VAL A 80 -8.10 -57.93 -3.66
CA VAL A 80 -8.57 -59.32 -3.79
C VAL A 80 -9.08 -59.63 -5.20
N SER A 81 -8.96 -60.89 -5.60
CA SER A 81 -9.46 -61.39 -6.89
C SER A 81 -10.00 -62.78 -6.66
N TYR A 82 -11.27 -62.97 -6.99
CA TYR A 82 -11.97 -64.24 -6.80
C TYR A 82 -12.56 -64.75 -8.12
N GLU A 83 -12.71 -66.07 -8.23
CA GLU A 83 -13.33 -66.69 -9.40
C GLU A 83 -14.82 -66.30 -9.49
N LEU A 84 -15.27 -65.87 -10.67
CA LEU A 84 -16.66 -65.44 -10.87
C LEU A 84 -17.65 -66.58 -10.56
N PRO A 85 -18.76 -66.32 -9.86
CA PRO A 85 -19.74 -67.34 -9.54
C PRO A 85 -20.42 -67.87 -10.80
N THR A 86 -20.65 -69.18 -10.85
CA THR A 86 -21.29 -69.87 -11.98
C THR A 86 -22.67 -70.43 -11.65
N ASP A 87 -23.17 -70.14 -10.45
CA ASP A 87 -24.42 -70.65 -9.89
C ASP A 87 -25.65 -69.77 -10.20
N GLY A 88 -25.45 -68.65 -10.90
CA GLY A 88 -26.51 -67.71 -11.28
C GLY A 88 -26.92 -66.75 -10.16
N SER A 89 -26.13 -66.66 -9.10
CA SER A 89 -26.28 -65.64 -8.05
C SER A 89 -26.07 -64.22 -8.61
N THR A 90 -26.73 -63.25 -7.98
CA THR A 90 -26.63 -61.82 -8.31
C THR A 90 -25.79 -61.08 -7.25
N PRO A 91 -25.25 -59.89 -7.55
CA PRO A 91 -24.40 -59.13 -6.61
C PRO A 91 -24.92 -58.95 -5.18
N ASP A 92 -26.23 -58.81 -5.00
CA ASP A 92 -26.90 -58.65 -3.70
C ASP A 92 -26.91 -59.94 -2.85
N MET A 93 -26.51 -61.08 -3.43
CA MET A 93 -26.38 -62.37 -2.74
C MET A 93 -24.98 -62.64 -2.19
N HIS A 94 -24.02 -61.75 -2.44
CA HIS A 94 -22.61 -61.91 -2.07
C HIS A 94 -22.17 -60.87 -1.05
N SER A 95 -21.10 -61.19 -0.32
CA SER A 95 -20.47 -60.22 0.56
C SER A 95 -19.83 -59.08 -0.24
N ALA A 96 -19.63 -57.94 0.41
CA ALA A 96 -18.96 -56.78 -0.18
C ALA A 96 -17.57 -57.13 -0.74
N LEU A 97 -16.79 -57.92 0.02
CA LEU A 97 -15.45 -58.30 -0.42
C LEU A 97 -15.49 -59.27 -1.62
N GLU A 98 -16.45 -60.20 -1.65
CA GLU A 98 -16.68 -61.07 -2.81
C GLU A 98 -16.99 -60.24 -4.06
N ASN A 99 -17.88 -59.23 -3.95
CA ASN A 99 -18.20 -58.32 -5.05
C ASN A 99 -16.96 -57.58 -5.56
N ILE A 100 -16.08 -57.06 -4.68
CA ILE A 100 -14.80 -56.45 -5.08
C ILE A 100 -13.92 -57.45 -5.84
N GLY A 101 -13.77 -58.66 -5.30
CA GLY A 101 -12.94 -59.69 -5.92
C GLY A 101 -13.45 -60.11 -7.31
N TYR A 102 -14.77 -60.20 -7.48
CA TYR A 102 -15.39 -60.48 -8.77
C TYR A 102 -15.23 -59.33 -9.77
N MET A 103 -15.45 -58.08 -9.34
CA MET A 103 -15.23 -56.89 -10.17
C MET A 103 -13.78 -56.79 -10.64
N ASN A 104 -12.81 -56.99 -9.74
CA ASN A 104 -11.39 -56.95 -10.08
C ASN A 104 -11.02 -58.06 -11.08
N THR A 105 -11.50 -59.30 -10.86
CA THR A 105 -11.30 -60.41 -11.81
C THR A 105 -11.91 -60.09 -13.18
N ARG A 106 -13.13 -59.54 -13.19
CA ARG A 106 -13.83 -59.18 -14.43
C ARG A 106 -13.13 -58.05 -15.18
N PHE A 107 -12.65 -57.03 -14.46
CA PHE A 107 -11.93 -55.90 -15.02
C PHE A 107 -10.57 -56.32 -15.62
N ARG A 108 -9.81 -57.15 -14.90
CA ARG A 108 -8.51 -57.67 -15.37
C ARG A 108 -8.62 -58.59 -16.60
N ALA A 109 -9.78 -59.19 -16.82
CA ALA A 109 -10.05 -60.05 -17.97
C ALA A 109 -10.47 -59.29 -19.24
N GLN A 110 -10.68 -57.96 -19.16
CA GLN A 110 -11.05 -57.16 -20.33
C GLN A 110 -9.90 -57.08 -21.31
N THR A 111 -10.21 -57.11 -22.60
CA THR A 111 -9.23 -56.91 -23.68
C THR A 111 -9.30 -55.50 -24.28
N ASN A 112 -10.38 -54.77 -23.99
CA ASN A 112 -10.54 -53.36 -24.37
C ASN A 112 -11.38 -52.59 -23.36
N TYR A 113 -11.04 -51.32 -23.10
CA TYR A 113 -11.92 -50.37 -22.43
C TYR A 113 -11.43 -48.93 -22.65
N TYR A 114 -12.36 -47.99 -22.56
CA TYR A 114 -12.10 -46.57 -22.38
C TYR A 114 -12.59 -46.15 -21.00
N SER A 115 -11.87 -45.26 -20.32
CA SER A 115 -12.41 -44.60 -19.14
C SER A 115 -12.06 -43.12 -19.11
N GLU A 116 -12.96 -42.33 -18.54
CA GLU A 116 -12.80 -40.90 -18.34
C GLU A 116 -13.11 -40.57 -16.89
N MET A 117 -12.17 -39.91 -16.23
CA MET A 117 -12.28 -39.43 -14.87
C MET A 117 -12.22 -37.91 -14.84
N SER A 118 -13.16 -37.30 -14.14
CA SER A 118 -13.12 -35.89 -13.75
C SER A 118 -13.12 -35.78 -12.22
N GLY A 119 -12.17 -35.02 -11.70
CA GLY A 119 -11.96 -34.83 -10.27
C GLY A 119 -11.85 -33.37 -9.90
N THR A 120 -12.46 -33.00 -8.77
CA THR A 120 -12.23 -31.73 -8.10
C THR A 120 -11.61 -31.99 -6.75
N VAL A 121 -10.50 -31.31 -6.46
CA VAL A 121 -9.87 -31.31 -5.15
C VAL A 121 -10.03 -29.91 -4.58
N ASP A 122 -10.87 -29.81 -3.55
CA ASP A 122 -11.06 -28.59 -2.77
C ASP A 122 -9.98 -28.51 -1.69
N THR A 123 -9.13 -27.49 -1.83
CA THR A 123 -8.09 -27.11 -0.85
C THR A 123 -8.20 -25.59 -0.61
N MET A 124 -7.11 -24.89 -0.21
CA MET A 124 -7.06 -23.42 -0.34
C MET A 124 -7.17 -22.93 -1.79
N LEU A 125 -6.83 -23.79 -2.76
CA LEU A 125 -7.03 -23.53 -4.19
C LEU A 125 -7.68 -24.75 -4.83
N THR A 126 -8.83 -24.57 -5.49
CA THR A 126 -9.51 -25.66 -6.18
C THR A 126 -8.65 -26.17 -7.33
N GLN A 127 -8.36 -27.46 -7.34
CA GLN A 127 -7.62 -28.14 -8.39
C GLN A 127 -8.56 -29.03 -9.20
N GLN A 128 -8.42 -29.00 -10.52
CA GLN A 128 -9.09 -29.89 -11.45
C GLN A 128 -8.12 -30.98 -11.89
N VAL A 129 -8.53 -32.24 -11.79
CA VAL A 129 -7.75 -33.41 -12.20
C VAL A 129 -8.58 -34.22 -13.18
N ASN A 130 -8.07 -34.45 -14.38
CA ASN A 130 -8.75 -35.24 -15.39
C ASN A 130 -7.83 -36.33 -15.91
N THR A 131 -8.37 -37.53 -16.06
CA THR A 131 -7.65 -38.71 -16.55
C THR A 131 -8.47 -39.41 -17.63
N TRP A 132 -7.81 -39.75 -18.74
CA TRP A 132 -8.37 -40.56 -19.81
C TRP A 132 -7.54 -41.82 -19.98
N LYS A 133 -8.20 -42.97 -20.15
CA LYS A 133 -7.54 -44.26 -20.37
C LYS A 133 -8.09 -44.91 -21.63
N GLN A 134 -7.19 -45.33 -22.52
CA GLN A 134 -7.48 -46.06 -23.75
C GLN A 134 -6.73 -47.39 -23.69
N TYR A 135 -7.43 -48.47 -23.35
CA TYR A 135 -6.85 -49.81 -23.25
C TYR A 135 -7.30 -50.70 -24.39
N HIS A 136 -6.34 -51.27 -25.12
CA HIS A 136 -6.61 -52.22 -26.20
C HIS A 136 -5.47 -53.24 -26.30
N ASP A 137 -5.82 -54.53 -26.31
CA ASP A 137 -4.92 -55.66 -26.58
C ASP A 137 -3.58 -55.63 -25.81
N GLY A 138 -3.65 -55.35 -24.50
CA GLY A 138 -2.49 -55.38 -23.62
C GLY A 138 -1.68 -54.08 -23.56
N VAL A 139 -2.12 -53.03 -24.25
CA VAL A 139 -1.53 -51.68 -24.19
C VAL A 139 -2.54 -50.70 -23.58
N LEU A 140 -2.12 -49.95 -22.57
CA LEU A 140 -2.88 -48.82 -22.01
C LEU A 140 -2.18 -47.51 -22.34
N VAL A 141 -2.86 -46.60 -23.05
CA VAL A 141 -2.48 -45.19 -23.14
C VAL A 141 -3.32 -44.40 -22.13
N GLN A 142 -2.66 -43.70 -21.22
CA GLN A 142 -3.30 -42.87 -20.19
C GLN A 142 -2.87 -41.42 -20.33
N THR A 143 -3.80 -40.48 -20.32
CA THR A 143 -3.52 -39.04 -20.29
C THR A 143 -4.00 -38.47 -18.98
N ASP A 144 -3.10 -37.84 -18.23
CA ASP A 144 -3.39 -37.16 -16.95
C ASP A 144 -3.16 -35.67 -17.12
N ILE A 145 -4.15 -34.86 -16.78
CA ILE A 145 -4.07 -33.40 -16.80
C ILE A 145 -4.57 -32.83 -15.48
N THR A 146 -3.68 -32.08 -14.82
CA THR A 146 -3.95 -31.33 -13.59
C THR A 146 -3.89 -29.84 -13.90
N ARG A 147 -4.90 -29.10 -13.42
CA ARG A 147 -4.95 -27.62 -13.51
C ARG A 147 -5.34 -27.00 -12.18
N SER A 148 -4.54 -26.05 -11.73
CA SER A 148 -4.87 -25.11 -10.66
C SER A 148 -4.14 -23.79 -10.89
N SER A 149 -4.35 -22.79 -10.04
CA SER A 149 -3.60 -21.54 -10.11
C SER A 149 -2.11 -21.72 -9.88
N MET A 150 -1.66 -22.76 -9.15
CA MET A 150 -0.22 -22.93 -8.82
C MET A 150 0.41 -24.22 -9.35
N VAL A 151 -0.40 -25.25 -9.67
CA VAL A 151 0.08 -26.57 -10.11
C VAL A 151 -0.60 -26.93 -11.42
N ASN A 152 0.20 -26.96 -12.49
CA ASN A 152 -0.28 -27.36 -13.81
C ASN A 152 0.64 -28.44 -14.37
N SER A 153 0.05 -29.56 -14.79
CA SER A 153 0.78 -30.70 -15.34
C SER A 153 -0.07 -31.41 -16.39
N ALA A 154 0.58 -31.89 -17.45
CA ALA A 154 -0.05 -32.74 -18.46
C ALA A 154 0.94 -33.83 -18.90
N ARG A 155 0.57 -35.09 -18.67
CA ARG A 155 1.40 -36.27 -18.97
C ARG A 155 0.62 -37.32 -19.74
N GLN A 156 1.31 -38.00 -20.66
CA GLN A 156 0.80 -39.18 -21.33
C GLN A 156 1.68 -40.39 -20.98
N PHE A 157 1.05 -41.43 -20.45
CA PHE A 157 1.66 -42.70 -20.08
C PHE A 157 1.27 -43.79 -21.08
N CYS A 158 2.16 -44.74 -21.26
CA CYS A 158 1.94 -45.99 -21.97
C CYS A 158 2.37 -47.15 -21.06
N TYR A 159 1.43 -48.04 -20.73
CA TYR A 159 1.69 -49.28 -20.01
C TYR A 159 1.63 -50.45 -21.00
N VAL A 160 2.72 -51.20 -21.10
CA VAL A 160 2.86 -52.33 -22.05
C VAL A 160 3.82 -53.38 -21.49
N GLY A 161 3.36 -54.63 -21.36
CA GLY A 161 4.16 -55.69 -20.72
C GLY A 161 4.55 -55.30 -19.29
N ASP A 162 5.86 -55.33 -18.95
CA ASP A 162 6.37 -54.83 -17.66
C ASP A 162 6.76 -53.35 -17.67
N ARG A 163 6.49 -52.61 -18.76
CA ARG A 163 6.98 -51.24 -18.97
C ARG A 163 5.93 -50.20 -18.64
N VAL A 164 6.38 -49.10 -18.04
CA VAL A 164 5.67 -47.82 -17.99
C VAL A 164 6.55 -46.75 -18.62
N ILE A 165 6.05 -46.12 -19.69
CA ILE A 165 6.78 -45.11 -20.47
C ILE A 165 5.93 -43.86 -20.55
N TRP A 166 6.48 -42.67 -20.36
CA TRP A 166 5.69 -41.43 -20.44
C TRP A 166 6.42 -40.26 -21.08
N ARG A 167 5.64 -39.27 -21.50
CA ARG A 167 6.09 -37.99 -22.06
C ARG A 167 5.25 -36.84 -21.51
N ASP A 168 5.84 -35.66 -21.47
CA ASP A 168 5.15 -34.43 -21.07
C ASP A 168 4.55 -33.69 -22.28
N ALA A 169 3.65 -32.76 -22.03
CA ALA A 169 3.10 -31.87 -23.05
C ALA A 169 4.19 -30.99 -23.70
N ALA A 170 4.03 -30.66 -24.98
CA ALA A 170 4.94 -29.80 -25.73
C ALA A 170 4.78 -28.30 -25.39
N GLY A 171 3.60 -27.90 -24.92
CA GLY A 171 3.25 -26.53 -24.57
C GLY A 171 2.95 -26.31 -23.08
N GLY A 172 2.60 -25.08 -22.73
CA GLY A 172 2.22 -24.70 -21.37
C GLY A 172 0.74 -24.96 -21.04
N PRO A 173 0.28 -24.60 -19.82
CA PRO A 173 -1.06 -24.95 -19.32
C PRO A 173 -2.23 -24.48 -20.19
N SER A 174 -2.06 -23.36 -20.91
CA SER A 174 -3.07 -22.80 -21.81
C SER A 174 -3.33 -23.65 -23.06
N THR A 175 -2.43 -24.59 -23.39
CA THR A 175 -2.56 -25.46 -24.57
C THR A 175 -2.99 -26.88 -24.23
N TYR A 176 -3.19 -27.20 -22.96
CA TYR A 176 -3.67 -28.53 -22.55
C TYR A 176 -5.09 -28.74 -23.07
N ASN A 177 -5.37 -29.90 -23.66
CA ASN A 177 -6.66 -30.17 -24.31
C ASN A 177 -7.02 -31.68 -24.31
N GLY A 178 -7.01 -32.31 -23.14
CA GLY A 178 -7.34 -33.74 -23.01
C GLY A 178 -6.45 -34.61 -23.89
N LEU A 179 -7.05 -35.59 -24.57
CA LEU A 179 -6.37 -36.48 -25.52
C LEU A 179 -5.70 -35.73 -26.69
N ASP A 180 -6.23 -34.57 -27.08
CA ASP A 180 -5.73 -33.73 -28.18
C ASP A 180 -4.57 -32.80 -27.77
N THR A 181 -4.07 -32.92 -26.54
CA THR A 181 -2.89 -32.16 -26.09
C THR A 181 -1.70 -32.45 -27.00
N GLU A 182 -0.96 -31.41 -27.41
CA GLU A 182 0.27 -31.61 -28.18
C GLU A 182 1.38 -32.15 -27.26
N TRP A 183 1.97 -33.28 -27.65
CA TRP A 183 2.95 -34.02 -26.85
C TRP A 183 4.36 -33.88 -27.41
N GLN A 184 5.37 -33.96 -26.53
CA GLN A 184 6.76 -33.99 -26.96
C GLN A 184 7.04 -35.21 -27.84
N THR A 185 7.81 -35.02 -28.91
CA THR A 185 8.15 -36.07 -29.89
C THR A 185 9.58 -36.60 -29.74
N GLY A 186 10.35 -36.08 -28.78
CA GLY A 186 11.70 -36.53 -28.47
C GLY A 186 11.73 -37.78 -27.59
N ASP A 187 12.86 -38.02 -26.94
CA ASP A 187 12.97 -39.12 -25.96
C ASP A 187 11.92 -38.99 -24.83
N PRO A 188 11.41 -40.12 -24.30
CA PRO A 188 10.40 -40.12 -23.26
C PRO A 188 10.96 -39.55 -21.96
N ALA A 189 10.13 -38.82 -21.22
CA ALA A 189 10.45 -38.28 -19.90
C ALA A 189 10.72 -39.40 -18.86
N GLY A 190 10.22 -40.61 -19.09
CA GLY A 190 10.65 -41.78 -18.34
C GLY A 190 10.27 -43.11 -18.94
N ASN A 191 11.02 -44.15 -18.56
CA ASN A 191 10.82 -45.55 -18.94
C ASN A 191 11.27 -46.48 -17.80
N MET A 192 10.31 -47.04 -17.07
CA MET A 192 10.54 -47.82 -15.84
C MET A 192 9.88 -49.21 -15.90
N THR A 193 10.35 -50.13 -15.03
CA THR A 193 9.60 -51.37 -14.75
C THR A 193 8.31 -51.04 -13.99
N ILE A 194 7.30 -51.90 -14.10
CA ILE A 194 6.09 -51.82 -13.28
C ILE A 194 6.46 -51.87 -11.79
N ASP A 195 7.45 -52.65 -11.38
CA ASP A 195 7.86 -52.79 -9.98
C ASP A 195 8.55 -51.51 -9.46
N ASP A 196 9.47 -50.94 -10.24
CA ASP A 196 10.12 -49.66 -9.90
C ASP A 196 9.11 -48.51 -9.90
N PHE A 197 8.13 -48.56 -10.80
CA PHE A 197 7.01 -47.62 -10.82
C PHE A 197 6.15 -47.77 -9.55
N LYS A 198 5.78 -48.99 -9.15
CA LYS A 198 5.03 -49.25 -7.90
C LYS A 198 5.78 -48.75 -6.67
N ALA A 199 7.08 -48.94 -6.61
CA ALA A 199 7.92 -48.52 -5.49
C ALA A 199 8.00 -46.98 -5.33
N SER A 200 7.79 -46.21 -6.40
CA SER A 200 8.05 -44.76 -6.39
C SER A 200 6.86 -43.87 -6.76
N ARG A 201 5.92 -44.37 -7.57
CA ARG A 201 4.87 -43.59 -8.25
C ARG A 201 3.46 -44.17 -8.10
N GLY A 202 3.30 -45.26 -7.35
CA GLY A 202 2.00 -45.86 -7.02
C GLY A 202 1.57 -46.99 -7.98
N LEU A 203 0.31 -47.40 -7.88
CA LEU A 203 -0.21 -48.50 -8.69
C LEU A 203 -0.25 -48.13 -10.19
N PRO A 204 0.06 -49.06 -11.11
CA PRO A 204 -0.02 -48.79 -12.53
C PRO A 204 -1.48 -48.54 -12.93
N GLY A 205 -1.68 -47.71 -13.96
CA GLY A 205 -3.01 -47.33 -14.44
C GLY A 205 -3.90 -48.49 -14.89
N THR A 206 -3.33 -49.69 -15.07
CA THR A 206 -4.03 -50.93 -15.41
C THR A 206 -4.71 -51.61 -14.23
N GLU A 207 -4.45 -51.19 -12.98
CA GLU A 207 -5.11 -51.74 -11.80
C GLU A 207 -6.58 -51.29 -11.71
N PHE A 208 -7.39 -52.13 -11.06
CA PHE A 208 -8.82 -51.90 -10.84
C PHE A 208 -9.11 -50.62 -10.04
N SER A 209 -8.24 -50.27 -9.10
CA SER A 209 -8.37 -49.13 -8.21
C SER A 209 -6.99 -48.59 -7.86
N VAL A 210 -6.92 -47.30 -7.50
CA VAL A 210 -5.72 -46.68 -6.90
C VAL A 210 -5.52 -47.13 -5.45
N TYR A 211 -6.57 -47.66 -4.80
CA TYR A 211 -6.50 -48.23 -3.46
C TYR A 211 -6.40 -49.76 -3.50
N VAL A 212 -5.73 -50.32 -2.49
CA VAL A 212 -5.74 -51.76 -2.22
C VAL A 212 -6.98 -52.10 -1.41
N ILE A 213 -7.85 -52.96 -1.95
CA ILE A 213 -9.09 -53.38 -1.28
C ILE A 213 -9.04 -54.89 -1.00
N ASN A 214 -8.83 -55.26 0.26
CA ASN A 214 -8.73 -56.65 0.73
C ASN A 214 -9.30 -56.78 2.16
N GLU A 215 -9.13 -57.96 2.75
CA GLU A 215 -9.58 -58.28 4.11
C GLU A 215 -9.02 -57.32 5.17
N ASP A 216 -7.83 -56.78 4.96
CA ASP A 216 -7.12 -55.91 5.90
C ASP A 216 -7.38 -54.41 5.69
N THR A 217 -8.00 -54.02 4.57
CA THR A 217 -8.23 -52.62 4.19
C THR A 217 -9.70 -52.25 4.06
N LEU A 218 -10.62 -53.21 4.02
CA LEU A 218 -12.07 -52.96 4.01
C LEU A 218 -12.60 -52.82 5.45
N LEU A 219 -13.02 -51.61 5.84
CA LEU A 219 -13.64 -51.37 7.15
C LEU A 219 -15.11 -51.81 7.19
N GLY A 220 -15.81 -51.65 6.06
CA GLY A 220 -17.21 -51.99 5.90
C GLY A 220 -17.76 -51.53 4.57
N ALA A 221 -19.02 -51.87 4.30
CA ALA A 221 -19.73 -51.45 3.09
C ALA A 221 -21.22 -51.31 3.37
N GLU A 222 -21.90 -50.52 2.55
CA GLU A 222 -23.36 -50.50 2.49
C GLU A 222 -23.91 -51.77 1.81
N GLU A 223 -25.20 -52.03 2.01
CA GLU A 223 -25.89 -53.08 1.27
C GLU A 223 -25.89 -52.78 -0.23
N VAL A 224 -25.87 -53.83 -1.06
CA VAL A 224 -25.96 -53.68 -2.51
C VAL A 224 -27.33 -53.11 -2.88
N VAL A 225 -27.33 -52.03 -3.64
CA VAL A 225 -28.53 -51.41 -4.18
C VAL A 225 -28.74 -51.89 -5.61
N SER A 226 -29.87 -52.52 -5.90
CA SER A 226 -30.29 -52.78 -7.28
C SER A 226 -30.99 -51.54 -7.85
N ASN A 227 -30.45 -50.97 -8.93
CA ASN A 227 -30.93 -49.71 -9.50
C ASN A 227 -32.17 -49.87 -10.39
N GLY A 228 -32.62 -51.12 -10.61
CA GLY A 228 -33.82 -51.42 -11.41
C GLY A 228 -33.62 -51.38 -12.93
N ASP A 229 -32.43 -51.07 -13.40
CA ASP A 229 -32.04 -51.02 -14.83
C ASP A 229 -31.06 -52.14 -15.24
N GLY A 230 -30.81 -53.10 -14.35
CA GLY A 230 -29.83 -54.17 -14.53
C GLY A 230 -28.45 -53.87 -13.94
N THR A 231 -28.27 -52.67 -13.37
CA THR A 231 -27.06 -52.29 -12.63
C THR A 231 -27.28 -52.36 -11.11
N TYR A 232 -26.16 -52.43 -10.41
CA TYR A 232 -26.03 -52.49 -8.97
C TYR A 232 -25.03 -51.43 -8.53
N SER A 233 -25.26 -50.86 -7.35
CA SER A 233 -24.32 -49.93 -6.72
C SER A 233 -24.00 -50.40 -5.31
N GLN A 234 -22.74 -50.28 -4.91
CA GLN A 234 -22.30 -50.59 -3.55
C GLN A 234 -21.24 -49.59 -3.09
N THR A 235 -21.43 -49.03 -1.90
CA THR A 235 -20.53 -48.07 -1.24
C THR A 235 -19.62 -48.80 -0.26
N TYR A 236 -18.32 -48.52 -0.31
CA TYR A 236 -17.28 -49.15 0.49
C TYR A 236 -16.53 -48.08 1.31
N TYR A 237 -16.25 -48.40 2.57
CA TYR A 237 -15.43 -47.58 3.47
C TYR A 237 -14.09 -48.27 3.68
N LEU A 238 -13.01 -47.59 3.28
CA LEU A 238 -11.66 -48.15 3.30
C LEU A 238 -10.86 -47.61 4.48
N ASP A 239 -9.91 -48.40 4.97
CA ASP A 239 -8.99 -48.00 6.04
C ASP A 239 -8.05 -46.91 5.53
N PRO A 240 -8.15 -45.67 6.07
CA PRO A 240 -7.40 -44.53 5.56
C PRO A 240 -5.95 -44.48 6.06
N ALA A 241 -5.51 -45.42 6.90
CA ALA A 241 -4.13 -45.44 7.37
C ALA A 241 -3.14 -45.52 6.19
N THR A 242 -2.04 -44.77 6.26
CA THR A 242 -1.07 -44.61 5.17
C THR A 242 -0.44 -45.92 4.70
N ASP A 243 -0.41 -46.96 5.54
CA ASP A 243 0.08 -48.31 5.22
C ASP A 243 -1.03 -49.31 4.85
N LYS A 244 -2.27 -48.83 4.65
CA LYS A 244 -3.46 -49.64 4.34
C LYS A 244 -3.99 -49.35 2.93
N ALA A 245 -5.28 -48.99 2.77
CA ALA A 245 -5.89 -48.83 1.46
C ALA A 245 -5.13 -47.84 0.54
N PRO A 246 -4.64 -46.68 1.01
CA PRO A 246 -3.91 -45.72 0.17
C PRO A 246 -2.40 -45.99 0.08
N ALA A 247 -1.89 -47.17 0.50
CA ALA A 247 -0.45 -47.41 0.68
C ALA A 247 0.43 -47.12 -0.54
N TYR A 248 -0.08 -47.38 -1.75
CA TYR A 248 0.60 -47.00 -2.99
C TYR A 248 0.18 -45.61 -3.49
N TYR A 249 -1.07 -45.20 -3.24
CA TYR A 249 -1.61 -43.94 -3.73
C TYR A 249 -0.90 -42.74 -3.11
N VAL A 250 -0.49 -42.82 -1.84
CA VAL A 250 0.30 -41.78 -1.16
C VAL A 250 1.62 -41.50 -1.88
N ASN A 251 2.24 -42.50 -2.52
CA ASN A 251 3.47 -42.34 -3.32
C ASN A 251 3.21 -41.65 -4.66
N GLN A 252 2.07 -41.97 -5.29
CA GLN A 252 1.62 -41.31 -6.50
C GLN A 252 1.41 -39.82 -6.22
N MET A 253 0.65 -39.49 -5.17
CA MET A 253 0.37 -38.10 -4.77
C MET A 253 1.64 -37.33 -4.40
N MET A 254 2.59 -37.95 -3.72
CA MET A 254 3.90 -37.34 -3.45
C MET A 254 4.63 -36.96 -4.75
N THR A 255 4.58 -37.82 -5.76
CA THR A 255 5.30 -37.59 -7.01
C THR A 255 4.57 -36.59 -7.91
N THR A 256 3.25 -36.71 -8.07
CA THR A 256 2.48 -35.86 -8.99
C THR A 256 2.07 -34.52 -8.38
N GLY A 257 1.92 -34.46 -7.05
CA GLY A 257 1.51 -33.25 -6.33
C GLY A 257 2.67 -32.42 -5.79
N GLY A 258 3.92 -32.85 -5.98
CA GLY A 258 5.10 -32.18 -5.42
C GLY A 258 5.09 -32.10 -3.89
N LEU A 259 4.38 -33.04 -3.23
CA LEU A 259 4.17 -32.99 -1.80
C LEU A 259 5.48 -33.17 -1.04
N THR A 260 5.51 -32.54 0.13
CA THR A 260 6.62 -32.64 1.05
C THR A 260 6.34 -33.70 2.13
N GLY A 261 5.11 -33.95 2.56
CA GLY A 261 4.79 -35.07 3.45
C GLY A 261 3.90 -36.11 2.78
N LEU A 262 4.01 -37.39 3.18
CA LEU A 262 3.01 -38.40 2.80
C LEU A 262 1.63 -37.90 3.22
N PRO A 263 0.63 -37.89 2.31
CA PRO A 263 -0.72 -37.48 2.68
C PRO A 263 -1.29 -38.43 3.75
N THR A 264 -2.03 -37.85 4.68
CA THR A 264 -2.72 -38.59 5.74
C THR A 264 -4.21 -38.51 5.48
N PHE A 265 -4.87 -39.64 5.26
CA PHE A 265 -6.30 -39.65 4.96
C PHE A 265 -7.12 -39.66 6.26
N GLU A 266 -8.20 -38.88 6.29
CA GLU A 266 -9.19 -38.96 7.35
C GLU A 266 -10.27 -39.99 7.01
N TYR A 267 -10.70 -40.06 5.75
CA TYR A 267 -11.60 -41.10 5.26
C TYR A 267 -11.43 -41.32 3.75
N ILE A 268 -11.79 -42.52 3.30
CA ILE A 268 -11.86 -42.89 1.89
C ILE A 268 -13.18 -43.66 1.68
N THR A 269 -14.06 -43.11 0.84
CA THR A 269 -15.32 -43.74 0.45
C THR A 269 -15.33 -43.95 -1.05
N VAL A 270 -15.62 -45.18 -1.48
CA VAL A 270 -15.71 -45.52 -2.91
C VAL A 270 -17.05 -46.16 -3.19
N THR A 271 -17.77 -45.66 -4.17
CA THR A 271 -18.99 -46.28 -4.69
C THR A 271 -18.71 -46.85 -6.07
N TYR A 272 -18.94 -48.15 -6.25
CA TYR A 272 -18.88 -48.75 -7.58
C TYR A 272 -20.28 -48.98 -8.10
N THR A 273 -20.51 -48.64 -9.37
CA THR A 273 -21.70 -49.05 -10.12
C THR A 273 -21.29 -50.09 -11.16
N PHE A 274 -21.96 -51.24 -11.16
CA PHE A 274 -21.59 -52.40 -11.96
C PHE A 274 -22.80 -53.23 -12.37
N ASP A 275 -22.66 -54.08 -13.39
CA ASP A 275 -23.76 -54.94 -13.86
C ASP A 275 -23.85 -56.30 -13.12
N SER A 276 -24.86 -57.11 -13.46
CA SER A 276 -25.03 -58.45 -12.89
C SER A 276 -23.89 -59.45 -13.20
N THR A 277 -22.93 -59.07 -14.04
CA THR A 277 -21.73 -59.85 -14.37
C THR A 277 -20.47 -59.30 -13.70
N TRP A 278 -20.63 -58.37 -12.75
CA TRP A 278 -19.56 -57.64 -12.08
C TRP A 278 -18.71 -56.80 -13.04
N GLN A 279 -19.26 -56.42 -14.20
CA GLN A 279 -18.63 -55.45 -15.09
C GLN A 279 -18.81 -54.05 -14.48
N VAL A 280 -17.71 -53.39 -14.12
CA VAL A 280 -17.76 -52.04 -13.55
C VAL A 280 -18.09 -51.03 -14.63
N LEU A 281 -19.03 -50.13 -14.36
CA LEU A 281 -19.52 -49.12 -15.29
C LEU A 281 -19.13 -47.71 -14.84
N ALA A 282 -19.07 -47.47 -13.53
CA ALA A 282 -18.61 -46.22 -12.95
C ALA A 282 -18.02 -46.41 -11.56
N SER A 283 -17.19 -45.46 -11.14
CA SER A 283 -16.77 -45.29 -9.75
C SER A 283 -16.88 -43.84 -9.31
N ASP A 284 -17.35 -43.65 -8.08
CA ASP A 284 -17.42 -42.36 -7.41
C ASP A 284 -16.58 -42.43 -6.14
N ILE A 285 -15.63 -41.53 -5.98
CA ILE A 285 -14.74 -41.46 -4.82
C ILE A 285 -15.00 -40.15 -4.09
N ASP A 286 -15.25 -40.22 -2.78
CA ASP A 286 -15.22 -39.08 -1.85
C ASP A 286 -14.18 -39.39 -0.78
N GLU A 287 -13.16 -38.55 -0.71
CA GLU A 287 -12.07 -38.68 0.24
C GLU A 287 -11.74 -37.35 0.90
N SER A 288 -11.29 -37.44 2.15
CA SER A 288 -10.67 -36.34 2.87
C SER A 288 -9.27 -36.77 3.25
N TYR A 289 -8.32 -35.90 2.99
CA TYR A 289 -6.95 -36.10 3.43
C TYR A 289 -6.28 -34.77 3.74
N THR A 290 -5.27 -34.85 4.58
CA THR A 290 -4.32 -33.79 4.81
C THR A 290 -3.14 -33.95 3.86
N ALA A 291 -2.98 -33.02 2.92
CA ALA A 291 -1.78 -32.91 2.09
C ALA A 291 -0.75 -32.03 2.78
N THR A 292 0.51 -32.45 2.79
CA THR A 292 1.60 -31.61 3.31
C THR A 292 2.45 -31.18 2.14
N MET A 293 2.33 -29.91 1.77
CA MET A 293 3.37 -29.25 0.99
C MET A 293 4.26 -28.39 1.88
N GLY A 294 3.98 -28.32 3.20
CA GLY A 294 4.75 -27.76 4.31
C GLY A 294 4.05 -27.27 5.53
N ILE A 295 2.84 -26.82 5.30
CA ILE A 295 1.75 -26.97 6.23
C ILE A 295 0.86 -28.04 5.65
N SER A 296 0.27 -28.73 6.60
CA SER A 296 -0.83 -29.65 6.43
C SER A 296 -2.09 -28.89 6.03
N VAL A 297 -2.50 -29.02 4.78
CA VAL A 297 -3.76 -28.49 4.26
C VAL A 297 -4.78 -29.60 4.23
N GLY A 298 -5.96 -29.36 4.81
CA GLY A 298 -7.10 -30.24 4.65
C GLY A 298 -7.62 -30.16 3.22
N CYS A 299 -7.69 -31.30 2.56
CA CYS A 299 -8.17 -31.46 1.20
C CYS A 299 -9.41 -32.33 1.22
N ARG A 300 -10.40 -31.97 0.39
CA ARG A 300 -11.50 -32.87 0.05
C ARG A 300 -11.50 -33.11 -1.44
N ALA A 301 -11.46 -34.37 -1.85
CA ALA A 301 -11.48 -34.72 -3.25
C ALA A 301 -12.71 -35.53 -3.60
N THR A 302 -13.31 -35.17 -4.73
CA THR A 302 -14.40 -35.92 -5.34
C THR A 302 -14.03 -36.29 -6.76
N TYR A 303 -14.05 -37.57 -7.08
CA TYR A 303 -13.77 -38.09 -8.42
C TYR A 303 -14.96 -38.88 -8.94
N HIS A 304 -15.27 -38.69 -10.22
CA HIS A 304 -16.18 -39.54 -10.96
C HIS A 304 -15.44 -40.16 -12.14
N THR A 305 -15.48 -41.48 -12.26
CA THR A 305 -14.95 -42.22 -13.42
C THR A 305 -16.06 -42.98 -14.12
N ALA A 306 -16.16 -42.83 -15.43
CA ALA A 306 -17.05 -43.62 -16.28
C ALA A 306 -16.26 -44.58 -17.16
N TYR A 307 -16.77 -45.79 -17.38
CA TYR A 307 -16.14 -46.84 -18.19
C TYR A 307 -17.00 -47.20 -19.40
N GLU A 308 -16.35 -47.35 -20.55
CA GLU A 308 -16.93 -47.82 -21.81
C GLU A 308 -16.16 -49.06 -22.30
N TYR A 309 -16.87 -50.10 -22.74
CA TYR A 309 -16.27 -51.36 -23.22
C TYR A 309 -16.67 -51.63 -24.67
N GLY A 310 -15.78 -52.25 -25.44
CA GLY A 310 -16.05 -52.60 -26.84
C GLY A 310 -16.23 -51.39 -27.78
N THR A 311 -15.70 -50.22 -27.41
CA THR A 311 -15.82 -48.98 -28.17
C THR A 311 -14.53 -48.62 -28.90
N GLU A 312 -14.63 -47.95 -30.05
CA GLU A 312 -13.46 -47.41 -30.78
C GLU A 312 -12.65 -46.40 -29.96
N LYS A 313 -13.24 -45.74 -28.94
CA LYS A 313 -12.50 -44.85 -28.03
C LYS A 313 -11.35 -45.54 -27.28
N ALA A 314 -11.44 -46.85 -27.09
CA ALA A 314 -10.40 -47.65 -26.44
C ALA A 314 -9.16 -47.83 -27.34
N GLU A 315 -9.30 -47.62 -28.65
CA GLU A 315 -8.23 -47.76 -29.64
C GLU A 315 -7.43 -46.45 -29.72
N SER A 316 -6.10 -46.56 -29.78
CA SER A 316 -5.19 -45.43 -29.87
C SER A 316 -4.01 -45.81 -30.75
N THR A 317 -3.63 -44.95 -31.71
CA THR A 317 -2.44 -45.17 -32.55
C THR A 317 -1.16 -44.67 -31.88
N VAL A 318 -1.27 -44.06 -30.70
CA VAL A 318 -0.17 -43.40 -30.00
C VAL A 318 0.96 -44.38 -29.66
N TYR A 319 0.63 -45.64 -29.37
CA TYR A 319 1.64 -46.66 -29.12
C TYR A 319 2.49 -46.92 -30.36
N GLU A 320 1.86 -47.17 -31.51
CA GLU A 320 2.52 -47.42 -32.78
C GLU A 320 3.33 -46.20 -33.22
N ASP A 321 2.74 -45.01 -33.10
CA ASP A 321 3.29 -43.75 -33.59
C ASP A 321 4.49 -43.25 -32.76
N TYR A 322 4.56 -43.58 -31.47
CA TYR A 322 5.59 -43.07 -30.55
C TYR A 322 6.22 -44.13 -29.64
N TYR A 323 5.43 -44.82 -28.80
CA TYR A 323 5.98 -45.64 -27.72
C TYR A 323 6.61 -46.96 -28.18
N SER A 324 6.25 -47.47 -29.36
CA SER A 324 6.73 -48.75 -29.90
C SER A 324 8.26 -48.78 -30.07
N GLU A 325 8.87 -47.62 -30.36
CA GLU A 325 10.32 -47.48 -30.46
C GLU A 325 11.02 -47.68 -29.10
N TYR A 326 10.36 -47.31 -28.01
CA TYR A 326 10.93 -47.30 -26.66
C TYR A 326 10.59 -48.56 -25.86
N ALA A 327 9.43 -49.17 -26.11
CA ALA A 327 8.97 -50.38 -25.41
C ALA A 327 9.89 -51.59 -25.60
N SER A 328 10.67 -51.62 -26.69
CA SER A 328 11.66 -52.67 -26.98
C SER A 328 13.05 -52.40 -26.40
N LYS A 329 13.28 -51.22 -25.82
CA LYS A 329 14.56 -50.79 -25.24
C LYS A 329 14.57 -51.07 -23.71
N PRO A 330 15.75 -51.25 -23.09
CA PRO A 330 15.86 -51.40 -21.63
C PRO A 330 15.28 -50.20 -20.87
N ALA A 331 14.84 -50.43 -19.63
CA ALA A 331 14.46 -49.37 -18.70
C ALA A 331 15.60 -48.35 -18.57
N THR A 332 15.29 -47.07 -18.74
CA THR A 332 16.25 -45.98 -18.49
C THR A 332 16.03 -45.31 -17.14
N GLY A 333 14.95 -45.66 -16.44
CA GLY A 333 14.48 -44.94 -15.26
C GLY A 333 13.61 -43.75 -15.67
N ALA A 334 13.22 -42.93 -14.69
CA ALA A 334 12.77 -41.57 -14.95
C ALA A 334 14.00 -40.68 -15.15
N GLU A 335 13.94 -39.70 -16.05
CA GLU A 335 14.81 -38.52 -15.84
C GLU A 335 14.51 -37.96 -14.45
N GLU A 336 15.53 -37.46 -13.74
CA GLU A 336 15.25 -36.73 -12.50
C GLU A 336 14.35 -35.57 -12.89
N GLU A 337 13.05 -35.67 -12.57
CA GLU A 337 12.13 -34.55 -12.72
C GLU A 337 12.76 -33.37 -12.01
N SER A 338 13.20 -32.35 -12.77
CA SER A 338 13.62 -31.07 -12.19
C SER A 338 12.42 -30.56 -11.40
N PRO A 339 12.45 -30.60 -10.06
CA PRO A 339 11.29 -30.41 -9.21
C PRO A 339 10.93 -28.92 -9.06
N VAL A 340 11.47 -28.08 -9.93
CA VAL A 340 11.46 -26.63 -9.80
C VAL A 340 10.15 -26.12 -10.36
N THR A 341 9.14 -26.08 -9.48
CA THR A 341 7.82 -25.49 -9.72
C THR A 341 7.75 -24.13 -9.03
N ALA A 342 6.84 -23.24 -9.46
CA ALA A 342 6.63 -21.96 -8.80
C ALA A 342 6.33 -22.11 -7.29
N ALA A 343 5.45 -23.06 -6.96
CA ALA A 343 5.12 -23.41 -5.58
C ALA A 343 6.35 -23.93 -4.81
N GLY A 344 7.15 -24.82 -5.43
CA GLY A 344 8.38 -25.37 -4.83
C GLY A 344 9.50 -24.32 -4.66
N CYS A 345 9.57 -23.31 -5.53
CA CYS A 345 10.49 -22.19 -5.39
C CYS A 345 10.06 -21.26 -4.26
N LEU A 346 8.79 -20.84 -4.24
CA LEU A 346 8.24 -19.98 -3.19
C LEU A 346 8.33 -20.65 -1.81
N SER A 347 8.11 -21.96 -1.74
CA SER A 347 8.25 -22.72 -0.51
C SER A 347 9.67 -22.68 0.04
N SER A 348 10.64 -22.98 -0.83
CA SER A 348 12.04 -23.11 -0.43
C SER A 348 12.67 -21.75 -0.12
N ALA A 349 12.25 -20.71 -0.85
CA ALA A 349 12.68 -19.33 -0.66
C ALA A 349 12.34 -18.78 0.73
N PHE A 350 11.12 -18.99 1.21
CA PHE A 350 10.65 -18.38 2.46
C PHE A 350 10.62 -19.35 3.64
N ALA A 351 11.09 -20.57 3.40
CA ALA A 351 11.25 -21.60 4.40
C ALA A 351 11.98 -21.14 5.69
N PRO A 352 13.12 -20.43 5.60
CA PRO A 352 13.81 -19.95 6.80
C PRO A 352 12.98 -19.03 7.71
N VAL A 353 11.98 -18.31 7.18
CA VAL A 353 11.20 -17.28 7.92
C VAL A 353 10.13 -17.88 8.84
N LEU A 354 9.68 -19.09 8.53
CA LEU A 354 8.59 -19.75 9.26
C LEU A 354 9.13 -20.78 10.26
N GLN A 355 10.33 -21.31 10.00
CA GLN A 355 11.05 -22.16 10.95
C GLN A 355 11.70 -21.35 12.07
N GLY A 356 11.81 -20.03 11.89
CA GLY A 356 12.42 -19.15 12.86
C GLY A 356 12.59 -17.75 12.29
N PRO A 357 13.18 -16.84 13.08
CA PRO A 357 13.36 -15.48 12.63
C PRO A 357 14.34 -15.38 11.47
N ALA A 358 14.01 -14.53 10.50
CA ALA A 358 14.85 -14.20 9.37
C ALA A 358 15.09 -12.69 9.28
N THR A 359 16.27 -12.30 8.80
CA THR A 359 16.55 -10.91 8.41
C THR A 359 16.78 -10.84 6.91
N PHE A 360 16.28 -9.77 6.32
CA PHE A 360 16.44 -9.39 4.94
C PHE A 360 17.16 -8.05 4.87
N ARG A 361 18.03 -7.90 3.87
CA ARG A 361 18.46 -6.59 3.38
C ARG A 361 17.36 -6.02 2.51
N LEU A 362 17.05 -4.75 2.72
CA LEU A 362 16.10 -3.98 1.93
C LEU A 362 16.87 -2.89 1.19
N GLY A 363 17.08 -3.07 -0.10
CA GLY A 363 17.56 -2.02 -1.00
C GLY A 363 16.38 -1.21 -1.52
N LEU A 364 16.35 0.08 -1.26
CA LEU A 364 15.35 1.00 -1.80
C LEU A 364 16.03 1.93 -2.80
N THR A 365 15.41 2.11 -3.96
CA THR A 365 15.85 3.06 -4.97
C THR A 365 14.77 4.11 -5.14
N LEU A 366 15.07 5.36 -4.82
CA LEU A 366 14.18 6.51 -5.03
C LEU A 366 14.78 7.36 -6.15
N ASP A 367 14.20 7.27 -7.34
CA ASP A 367 14.79 7.72 -8.60
C ASP A 367 16.21 7.14 -8.81
N ASP A 368 17.27 7.95 -8.67
CA ASP A 368 18.67 7.51 -8.84
C ASP A 368 19.39 7.27 -7.48
N LYS A 369 18.66 7.30 -6.36
CA LYS A 369 19.26 7.23 -5.02
C LYS A 369 18.96 5.93 -4.31
N ALA A 370 20.03 5.23 -3.95
CA ALA A 370 19.96 4.01 -3.15
C ALA A 370 19.94 4.33 -1.65
N VAL A 371 19.00 3.71 -0.93
CA VAL A 371 18.90 3.68 0.53
C VAL A 371 18.90 2.22 0.95
N GLU A 372 19.73 1.87 1.92
CA GLU A 372 19.82 0.52 2.45
C GLU A 372 19.09 0.44 3.79
N GLY A 373 18.41 -0.68 4.01
CA GLY A 373 17.74 -1.01 5.23
C GLY A 373 17.81 -2.50 5.53
N LEU A 374 17.27 -2.86 6.68
CA LEU A 374 17.13 -4.23 7.12
C LEU A 374 15.68 -4.46 7.54
N VAL A 375 15.15 -5.64 7.23
CA VAL A 375 13.86 -6.08 7.73
C VAL A 375 14.00 -7.44 8.40
N TYR A 376 13.60 -7.52 9.65
CA TYR A 376 13.49 -8.74 10.42
C TYR A 376 12.03 -9.18 10.48
N VAL A 377 11.83 -10.48 10.33
CA VAL A 377 10.53 -11.13 10.38
C VAL A 377 10.63 -12.35 11.27
N ASN A 378 9.72 -12.45 12.23
CA ASN A 378 9.47 -13.67 12.99
C ASN A 378 7.98 -13.98 12.90
N ALA A 379 7.64 -14.96 12.06
CA ALA A 379 6.28 -15.40 11.81
C ALA A 379 6.06 -16.88 12.21
N ALA A 380 6.97 -17.45 13.02
CA ALA A 380 6.85 -18.84 13.48
C ALA A 380 5.59 -19.07 14.33
N ASP A 381 5.12 -18.02 15.02
CA ASP A 381 3.81 -17.97 15.68
C ASP A 381 3.08 -16.72 15.19
N LEU A 382 2.06 -16.90 14.35
CA LEU A 382 1.26 -15.80 13.79
C LEU A 382 0.56 -14.97 14.88
N SER A 383 0.28 -15.54 16.05
CA SER A 383 -0.31 -14.82 17.19
C SER A 383 0.70 -13.94 17.94
N ALA A 384 1.99 -14.23 17.77
CA ALA A 384 3.11 -13.50 18.35
C ALA A 384 4.04 -12.94 17.26
N MET A 385 3.49 -12.64 16.08
CA MET A 385 4.26 -12.18 14.93
C MET A 385 5.03 -10.90 15.28
N GLU A 386 6.32 -10.89 14.95
CA GLU A 386 7.18 -9.73 15.12
C GLU A 386 7.73 -9.30 13.75
N LEU A 387 7.54 -8.02 13.44
CA LEU A 387 8.11 -7.39 12.26
C LEU A 387 8.98 -6.22 12.72
N ARG A 388 10.19 -6.08 12.20
CA ARG A 388 11.05 -4.93 12.50
C ARG A 388 11.75 -4.47 11.24
N ALA A 389 11.66 -3.19 10.93
CA ALA A 389 12.37 -2.57 9.83
C ALA A 389 13.29 -1.48 10.37
N GLN A 390 14.51 -1.40 9.83
CA GLN A 390 15.45 -0.32 10.09
C GLN A 390 15.95 0.24 8.76
N ILE A 391 15.75 1.54 8.55
CA ILE A 391 16.23 2.27 7.37
C ILE A 391 17.00 3.50 7.89
N GLY A 392 18.34 3.46 7.83
CA GLY A 392 19.17 4.48 8.47
C GLY A 392 18.89 4.60 9.98
N THR A 393 18.49 5.79 10.42
CA THR A 393 18.14 6.09 11.82
C THR A 393 16.68 5.78 12.16
N LEU A 394 15.84 5.53 11.17
CA LEU A 394 14.44 5.16 11.35
C LEU A 394 14.34 3.68 11.69
N TYR A 395 13.63 3.39 12.76
CA TYR A 395 13.25 2.04 13.17
C TYR A 395 11.74 1.97 13.36
N VAL A 396 11.13 0.95 12.78
CA VAL A 396 9.71 0.64 12.94
C VAL A 396 9.60 -0.82 13.34
N ALA A 397 8.75 -1.14 14.30
CA ALA A 397 8.47 -2.52 14.65
C ALA A 397 7.01 -2.74 14.98
N TYR A 398 6.48 -3.90 14.62
CA TYR A 398 5.25 -4.44 15.15
C TYR A 398 5.60 -5.61 16.07
N ALA A 399 5.23 -5.51 17.34
CA ALA A 399 5.51 -6.53 18.33
C ALA A 399 4.47 -6.49 19.45
N GLY A 400 3.98 -7.65 19.91
CA GLY A 400 3.07 -7.71 21.06
C GLY A 400 1.74 -6.95 20.86
N GLY A 401 1.33 -6.70 19.62
CA GLY A 401 0.08 -6.00 19.28
C GLY A 401 0.20 -4.51 19.00
N ASP A 402 1.37 -3.89 19.23
CA ASP A 402 1.59 -2.45 19.03
C ASP A 402 2.65 -2.17 17.96
N VAL A 403 2.59 -0.97 17.39
CA VAL A 403 3.60 -0.41 16.48
C VAL A 403 4.54 0.52 17.24
N TYR A 404 5.83 0.25 17.20
CA TYR A 404 6.89 1.02 17.83
C TYR A 404 7.71 1.77 16.78
N LEU A 405 7.95 3.05 17.04
CA LEU A 405 8.72 3.96 16.18
C LEU A 405 9.92 4.49 16.97
N ARG A 406 11.11 4.43 16.37
CA ARG A 406 12.31 5.14 16.88
C ARG A 406 12.97 5.94 15.77
N ILE A 407 13.46 7.13 16.12
CA ILE A 407 14.32 7.94 15.27
C ILE A 407 15.59 8.19 16.09
N GLY A 408 16.64 7.42 15.80
CA GLY A 408 17.82 7.35 16.65
C GLY A 408 17.49 6.97 18.10
N ASP A 409 18.23 7.54 19.05
CA ASP A 409 18.04 7.27 20.48
C ASP A 409 17.08 8.26 21.18
N ASN A 410 16.74 9.38 20.53
CA ASN A 410 16.06 10.51 21.16
C ASN A 410 14.54 10.48 21.01
N PHE A 411 14.01 9.79 20.01
CA PHE A 411 12.58 9.64 19.78
C PHE A 411 12.14 8.20 19.94
N ARG A 412 11.13 7.95 20.78
CA ARG A 412 10.50 6.64 20.98
C ARG A 412 9.00 6.80 21.17
N GLY A 413 8.23 6.35 20.17
CA GLY A 413 6.76 6.38 20.19
C GLY A 413 6.12 5.02 19.96
N SER A 414 4.97 4.76 20.58
CA SER A 414 4.13 3.59 20.30
C SER A 414 2.75 4.01 19.79
N LEU A 415 2.15 3.17 18.96
CA LEU A 415 0.87 3.39 18.32
C LEU A 415 0.09 2.07 18.21
N ASP A 416 -1.22 2.16 18.36
CA ASP A 416 -2.10 1.07 17.94
C ASP A 416 -2.04 0.84 16.41
N PRO A 417 -2.02 -0.42 15.92
CA PRO A 417 -1.93 -0.71 14.49
C PRO A 417 -3.05 -0.14 13.63
N MET A 418 -4.30 -0.09 14.12
CA MET A 418 -5.40 0.52 13.38
C MET A 418 -5.21 2.03 13.26
N GLN A 419 -4.60 2.66 14.27
CA GLN A 419 -4.31 4.10 14.24
C GLN A 419 -3.12 4.42 13.35
N PHE A 420 -2.12 3.55 13.31
CA PHE A 420 -1.07 3.61 12.30
C PHE A 420 -1.65 3.50 10.88
N ALA A 421 -2.60 2.58 10.65
CA ALA A 421 -3.29 2.44 9.37
C ALA A 421 -4.15 3.67 9.04
N THR A 422 -4.85 4.26 10.02
CA THR A 422 -5.64 5.48 9.85
C THR A 422 -4.75 6.66 9.44
N LEU A 423 -3.60 6.82 10.08
CA LEU A 423 -2.61 7.82 9.71
C LEU A 423 -2.09 7.58 8.29
N PHE A 424 -1.77 6.33 7.95
CA PHE A 424 -1.34 5.95 6.62
C PHE A 424 -2.40 6.35 5.57
N THR A 425 -3.67 5.98 5.76
CA THR A 425 -4.78 6.35 4.88
C THR A 425 -4.95 7.87 4.78
N ALA A 426 -4.90 8.60 5.89
CA ALA A 426 -5.00 10.06 5.90
C ALA A 426 -3.88 10.73 5.08
N MET A 427 -2.68 10.16 5.12
CA MET A 427 -1.50 10.66 4.41
C MET A 427 -1.51 10.31 2.90
N THR A 428 -1.96 9.11 2.52
CA THR A 428 -1.90 8.61 1.13
C THR A 428 -3.16 8.91 0.33
N GLY A 429 -4.31 8.95 1.00
CA GLY A 429 -5.63 8.88 0.37
C GLY A 429 -5.93 7.53 -0.29
N GLU A 430 -5.15 6.49 0.02
CA GLU A 430 -5.24 5.14 -0.54
C GLU A 430 -5.19 4.11 0.61
N GLY A 431 -6.11 3.13 0.60
CA GLY A 431 -6.31 2.12 1.65
C GLY A 431 -7.54 2.40 2.53
N ASP A 432 -8.46 1.44 2.62
CA ASP A 432 -9.67 1.51 3.46
C ASP A 432 -9.47 0.91 4.87
N GLY A 433 -8.22 0.58 5.24
CA GLY A 433 -7.91 -0.13 6.48
C GLY A 433 -8.41 -1.57 6.51
N SER A 434 -8.84 -2.15 5.36
CA SER A 434 -9.25 -3.55 5.28
C SER A 434 -8.06 -4.49 5.51
N ALA A 435 -8.37 -5.65 6.10
CA ALA A 435 -7.45 -6.74 6.25
C ALA A 435 -6.95 -7.22 4.86
N LEU A 436 -5.67 -7.57 4.77
CA LEU A 436 -5.09 -8.23 3.59
C LEU A 436 -5.93 -9.47 3.24
N ASP A 437 -6.45 -9.51 2.02
CA ASP A 437 -7.10 -10.71 1.47
C ASP A 437 -6.03 -11.71 1.04
N THR A 438 -5.69 -12.62 1.94
CA THR A 438 -4.64 -13.62 1.72
C THR A 438 -4.98 -14.59 0.59
N ASP A 439 -6.27 -14.87 0.37
CA ASP A 439 -6.72 -15.80 -0.67
C ASP A 439 -6.57 -15.13 -2.05
N ALA A 440 -6.94 -13.85 -2.17
CA ALA A 440 -6.73 -13.08 -3.38
C ALA A 440 -5.23 -12.90 -3.70
N LEU A 441 -4.38 -12.68 -2.69
CA LEU A 441 -2.93 -12.58 -2.88
C LEU A 441 -2.31 -13.91 -3.34
N LEU A 442 -2.79 -15.04 -2.82
CA LEU A 442 -2.39 -16.37 -3.28
C LEU A 442 -2.80 -16.63 -4.72
N GLU A 443 -4.03 -16.27 -5.09
CA GLU A 443 -4.52 -16.38 -6.46
C GLU A 443 -3.67 -15.52 -7.42
N GLN A 444 -3.31 -14.30 -6.99
CA GLN A 444 -2.47 -13.37 -7.76
C GLN A 444 -1.02 -13.86 -7.92
N LEU A 445 -0.44 -14.47 -6.89
CA LEU A 445 0.87 -15.13 -6.98
C LEU A 445 0.83 -16.34 -7.92
N GLY A 446 -0.23 -17.14 -7.84
CA GLY A 446 -0.43 -18.29 -8.72
C GLY A 446 -0.66 -17.91 -10.18
N GLY A 447 -1.39 -16.81 -10.42
CA GLY A 447 -1.60 -16.25 -11.76
C GLY A 447 -0.35 -15.66 -12.42
N GLY A 448 0.78 -15.62 -11.70
CA GLY A 448 2.06 -15.11 -12.19
C GLY A 448 2.70 -15.95 -13.29
N THR A 449 3.67 -15.37 -13.99
CA THR A 449 4.47 -16.07 -14.99
C THR A 449 5.71 -16.69 -14.35
N PHE A 450 5.78 -18.02 -14.38
CA PHE A 450 6.93 -18.77 -13.89
C PHE A 450 7.83 -19.23 -15.03
N THR A 451 9.14 -19.04 -14.88
CA THR A 451 10.14 -19.47 -15.86
C THR A 451 11.35 -20.10 -15.18
N VAL A 452 11.96 -21.09 -15.83
CA VAL A 452 13.23 -21.71 -15.41
C VAL A 452 14.25 -21.45 -16.51
N ALA A 453 15.46 -21.01 -16.13
CA ALA A 453 16.53 -20.73 -17.08
C ALA A 453 17.03 -22.02 -17.75
N GLN A 454 17.52 -21.91 -18.99
CA GLN A 454 17.98 -23.07 -19.78
C GLN A 454 19.12 -23.86 -19.13
N ASP A 455 19.89 -23.23 -18.23
CA ASP A 455 20.97 -23.87 -17.49
C ASP A 455 20.50 -24.61 -16.23
N ASN A 456 19.20 -24.54 -15.92
CA ASN A 456 18.58 -25.06 -14.69
C ASN A 456 19.27 -24.57 -13.40
N ARG A 457 19.90 -23.38 -13.44
CA ARG A 457 20.54 -22.77 -12.26
C ARG A 457 19.78 -21.58 -11.68
N SER A 458 18.77 -21.08 -12.38
CA SER A 458 17.90 -20.01 -11.87
C SER A 458 16.45 -20.19 -12.32
N ALA A 459 15.52 -19.66 -11.52
CA ALA A 459 14.11 -19.55 -11.85
C ALA A 459 13.58 -18.17 -11.48
N ALA A 460 12.49 -17.75 -12.12
CA ALA A 460 11.84 -16.48 -11.84
C ALA A 460 10.31 -16.63 -11.81
N LEU A 461 9.66 -15.93 -10.88
CA LEU A 461 8.21 -15.77 -10.82
C LEU A 461 7.87 -14.28 -10.85
N SER A 462 7.14 -13.85 -11.88
CA SER A 462 6.65 -12.48 -12.01
C SER A 462 5.14 -12.43 -11.78
N SER A 463 4.69 -11.68 -10.79
CA SER A 463 3.28 -11.55 -10.40
C SER A 463 2.88 -10.09 -10.19
N VAL A 464 1.58 -9.80 -10.15
CA VAL A 464 1.06 -8.48 -9.76
C VAL A 464 0.12 -8.66 -8.58
N LEU A 465 0.51 -8.10 -7.44
CA LEU A 465 -0.24 -8.18 -6.19
C LEU A 465 -1.07 -6.92 -5.99
N THR A 466 -2.30 -7.06 -5.52
CA THR A 466 -3.14 -5.92 -5.13
C THR A 466 -3.11 -5.79 -3.62
N ILE A 467 -2.41 -4.76 -3.11
CA ILE A 467 -2.29 -4.49 -1.68
C ILE A 467 -2.91 -3.13 -1.38
N SER A 468 -3.97 -3.11 -0.56
CA SER A 468 -4.68 -1.88 -0.17
C SER A 468 -5.13 -1.01 -1.36
N GLY A 469 -5.49 -1.65 -2.47
CA GLY A 469 -5.90 -1.00 -3.72
C GLY A 469 -4.76 -0.55 -4.63
N MET A 470 -3.50 -0.79 -4.26
CA MET A 470 -2.34 -0.56 -5.12
C MET A 470 -1.96 -1.83 -5.88
N GLU A 471 -1.82 -1.71 -7.20
CA GLU A 471 -1.24 -2.77 -8.04
C GLU A 471 0.28 -2.72 -7.93
N LEU A 472 0.85 -3.85 -7.57
CA LEU A 472 2.25 -3.95 -7.24
C LEU A 472 2.89 -5.11 -8.01
N PRO A 473 3.73 -4.81 -9.01
CA PRO A 473 4.49 -5.84 -9.71
C PRO A 473 5.58 -6.39 -8.78
N VAL A 474 5.65 -7.70 -8.66
CA VAL A 474 6.64 -8.41 -7.83
C VAL A 474 7.34 -9.46 -8.67
N ASP A 475 8.66 -9.39 -8.69
CA ASP A 475 9.52 -10.34 -9.38
C ASP A 475 10.37 -11.08 -8.34
N PHE A 476 10.14 -12.39 -8.22
CA PHE A 476 10.96 -13.28 -7.41
C PHE A 476 12.04 -13.90 -8.28
N ALA A 477 13.29 -13.81 -7.83
CA ALA A 477 14.43 -14.51 -8.40
C ALA A 477 14.88 -15.62 -7.45
N PHE A 478 15.09 -16.82 -8.01
CA PHE A 478 15.49 -18.00 -7.26
C PHE A 478 16.80 -18.57 -7.83
N ASP A 479 17.71 -18.93 -6.94
CA ASP A 479 18.91 -19.71 -7.25
C ASP A 479 18.62 -21.20 -7.09
N ILE A 480 19.08 -22.00 -8.04
CA ILE A 480 19.00 -23.47 -8.01
C ILE A 480 20.42 -24.02 -7.91
N ALA A 481 20.67 -24.80 -6.85
CA ALA A 481 21.98 -25.39 -6.60
C ALA A 481 22.37 -26.43 -7.67
N GLU A 482 23.63 -26.89 -7.64
CA GLU A 482 24.12 -27.86 -8.64
C GLU A 482 23.37 -29.19 -8.65
N ASP A 483 22.71 -29.52 -7.54
CA ASP A 483 21.90 -30.73 -7.39
C ASP A 483 20.55 -30.64 -8.12
N GLY A 484 20.20 -29.48 -8.70
CA GLY A 484 18.95 -29.23 -9.41
C GLY A 484 17.71 -29.24 -8.52
N LYS A 485 17.87 -29.33 -7.19
CA LYS A 485 16.79 -29.62 -6.24
C LYS A 485 16.73 -28.60 -5.11
N THR A 486 17.88 -28.11 -4.65
CA THR A 486 17.96 -27.10 -3.60
C THR A 486 17.73 -25.73 -4.21
N VAL A 487 16.64 -25.08 -3.79
CA VAL A 487 16.26 -23.73 -4.25
C VAL A 487 16.40 -22.75 -3.10
N SER A 488 16.96 -21.57 -3.37
CA SER A 488 17.00 -20.45 -2.42
C SER A 488 16.49 -19.17 -3.07
N LEU A 489 15.96 -18.26 -2.25
CA LEU A 489 15.64 -16.90 -2.69
C LEU A 489 16.95 -16.16 -2.97
N ASP A 490 17.10 -15.65 -4.18
CA ASP A 490 18.13 -14.65 -4.48
C ASP A 490 17.60 -13.27 -4.08
N SER A 491 16.51 -12.85 -4.72
CA SER A 491 15.90 -11.55 -4.47
C SER A 491 14.39 -11.51 -4.73
N VAL A 492 13.72 -10.56 -4.09
CA VAL A 492 12.37 -10.12 -4.45
C VAL A 492 12.48 -8.66 -4.86
N THR A 493 12.02 -8.32 -6.06
CA THR A 493 12.08 -6.95 -6.55
C THR A 493 10.69 -6.43 -6.90
N THR A 494 10.53 -5.12 -6.75
CA THR A 494 9.37 -4.40 -7.27
C THR A 494 9.82 -3.06 -7.82
N GLN A 495 9.15 -2.60 -8.88
CA GLN A 495 9.34 -1.27 -9.44
C GLN A 495 7.99 -0.63 -9.73
N LEU A 496 7.82 0.59 -9.25
CA LEU A 496 6.56 1.31 -9.30
C LEU A 496 6.81 2.81 -9.49
N THR A 497 5.84 3.49 -10.11
CA THR A 497 5.88 4.94 -10.27
C THR A 497 4.83 5.57 -9.37
N LEU A 498 5.27 6.23 -8.30
CA LEU A 498 4.37 6.91 -7.35
C LEU A 498 4.51 8.42 -7.49
N ALA A 499 3.40 9.10 -7.80
CA ALA A 499 3.34 10.55 -7.90
C ALA A 499 4.40 11.20 -8.83
N GLY A 500 4.94 10.45 -9.80
CA GLY A 500 5.97 10.88 -10.74
C GLY A 500 7.41 10.51 -10.36
N MET A 501 7.61 9.77 -9.26
CA MET A 501 8.90 9.24 -8.78
C MET A 501 9.01 7.76 -9.09
N GLN A 502 10.17 7.30 -9.52
CA GLN A 502 10.47 5.87 -9.62
C GLN A 502 10.88 5.34 -8.25
N VAL A 503 10.16 4.33 -7.79
CA VAL A 503 10.48 3.62 -6.55
C VAL A 503 10.79 2.18 -6.91
N GLY A 504 12.02 1.77 -6.63
CA GLY A 504 12.44 0.38 -6.67
C GLY A 504 12.62 -0.14 -5.25
N ALA A 505 12.24 -1.39 -5.00
CA ALA A 505 12.63 -2.09 -3.79
C ALA A 505 13.18 -3.47 -4.15
N GLU A 506 14.22 -3.88 -3.45
CA GLU A 506 14.85 -5.18 -3.54
C GLU A 506 14.99 -5.76 -2.14
N LEU A 507 14.52 -6.99 -1.95
CA LEU A 507 14.65 -7.75 -0.71
C LEU A 507 15.56 -8.95 -0.96
N SER A 508 16.57 -9.16 -0.12
CA SER A 508 17.47 -10.32 -0.18
C SER A 508 17.82 -10.80 1.24
N TYR A 509 18.15 -12.07 1.44
CA TYR A 509 18.50 -12.57 2.78
C TYR A 509 19.75 -11.86 3.34
N SER A 510 19.76 -11.63 4.65
CA SER A 510 20.86 -11.00 5.36
C SER A 510 21.13 -11.69 6.69
N SER A 511 22.41 -11.72 7.08
CA SER A 511 22.83 -12.16 8.42
C SER A 511 22.94 -11.02 9.43
N ALA A 512 22.66 -9.78 8.99
CA ALA A 512 22.64 -8.63 9.88
C ALA A 512 21.49 -8.72 10.89
N SER A 513 21.67 -8.11 12.06
CA SER A 513 20.64 -8.05 13.10
C SER A 513 19.89 -6.73 13.03
N VAL A 514 18.56 -6.79 13.15
CA VAL A 514 17.73 -5.62 13.42
C VAL A 514 17.54 -5.49 14.94
N PRO A 515 17.71 -4.30 15.54
CA PRO A 515 17.53 -4.11 16.98
C PRO A 515 16.15 -4.54 17.49
N GLU A 516 16.10 -5.18 18.65
CA GLU A 516 14.84 -5.48 19.35
C GLU A 516 14.12 -4.20 19.80
N VAL A 517 12.79 -4.30 19.99
CA VAL A 517 11.97 -3.19 20.48
C VAL A 517 12.48 -2.70 21.84
N GLY A 518 12.91 -3.61 22.71
CA GLY A 518 13.32 -3.31 24.08
C GLY A 518 12.11 -3.22 25.03
N ASP A 519 12.23 -2.43 26.09
CA ASP A 519 11.17 -2.24 27.09
C ASP A 519 10.07 -1.28 26.56
N PRO A 520 8.81 -1.75 26.40
CA PRO A 520 7.70 -0.92 25.94
C PRO A 520 7.46 0.33 26.80
N ALA A 521 7.79 0.29 28.10
CA ALA A 521 7.64 1.45 29.00
C ALA A 521 8.57 2.63 28.64
N THR A 522 9.52 2.43 27.73
CA THR A 522 10.41 3.49 27.21
C THR A 522 9.83 4.23 26.01
N TYR A 523 8.64 3.85 25.53
CA TYR A 523 7.95 4.47 24.41
C TYR A 523 6.79 5.33 24.91
N SER A 524 6.65 6.52 24.33
CA SER A 524 5.50 7.39 24.60
C SER A 524 4.33 6.93 23.74
N ASP A 525 3.15 6.77 24.33
CA ASP A 525 1.93 6.49 23.56
C ASP A 525 1.53 7.72 22.73
N LEU A 526 1.57 7.58 21.41
CA LEU A 526 1.26 8.64 20.45
C LEU A 526 -0.15 8.49 19.86
N THR A 527 -0.94 7.52 20.32
CA THR A 527 -2.21 7.14 19.72
C THR A 527 -3.21 8.32 19.70
N GLY A 528 -3.33 9.04 20.82
CA GLY A 528 -4.20 10.22 20.93
C GLY A 528 -3.79 11.34 19.97
N MET A 529 -2.51 11.67 19.93
CA MET A 529 -1.94 12.70 19.07
C MET A 529 -2.17 12.39 17.59
N VAL A 530 -1.93 11.15 17.17
CA VAL A 530 -2.08 10.72 15.77
C VAL A 530 -3.53 10.82 15.31
N LEU A 531 -4.49 10.41 16.13
CA LEU A 531 -5.92 10.55 15.85
C LEU A 531 -6.31 12.02 15.60
N LYS A 532 -5.89 12.90 16.50
CA LYS A 532 -6.17 14.34 16.41
C LYS A 532 -5.53 14.96 15.16
N LEU A 533 -4.30 14.54 14.81
CA LEU A 533 -3.65 14.97 13.57
C LEU A 533 -4.39 14.45 12.33
N ALA A 534 -4.87 13.21 12.33
CA ALA A 534 -5.64 12.65 11.23
C ALA A 534 -6.95 13.43 11.01
N ASP A 535 -7.67 13.76 12.08
CA ASP A 535 -8.88 14.58 12.04
C ASP A 535 -8.60 15.98 11.47
N LEU A 536 -7.49 16.62 11.88
CA LEU A 536 -7.08 17.92 11.36
C LEU A 536 -6.72 17.90 9.87
N VAL A 537 -6.08 16.82 9.39
CA VAL A 537 -5.67 16.68 7.99
C VAL A 537 -6.84 16.36 7.07
N THR A 538 -7.84 15.63 7.58
CA THR A 538 -9.00 15.16 6.82
C THR A 538 -10.22 16.07 6.94
N GLY A 539 -10.27 16.94 7.94
CA GLY A 539 -11.37 17.87 8.19
C GLY A 539 -11.54 18.96 7.13
N ASP A 540 -12.78 19.39 6.93
CA ASP A 540 -13.14 20.46 5.99
C ASP A 540 -12.94 21.88 6.57
N ALA A 541 -12.77 21.98 7.89
CA ALA A 541 -12.54 23.23 8.61
C ALA A 541 -11.62 23.02 9.82
N MET A 542 -10.94 24.08 10.25
CA MET A 542 -9.98 24.08 11.36
C MET A 542 -10.07 25.37 12.16
N ASP A 543 -10.09 25.25 13.49
CA ASP A 543 -9.94 26.36 14.41
C ASP A 543 -8.49 26.47 14.88
N VAL A 544 -8.00 27.71 14.95
CA VAL A 544 -6.62 28.05 15.31
C VAL A 544 -6.63 29.04 16.46
N ASP A 545 -6.21 28.64 17.64
CA ASP A 545 -5.97 29.54 18.76
C ASP A 545 -4.50 29.94 18.78
N LEU A 546 -4.24 31.25 18.77
CA LEU A 546 -2.92 31.85 18.83
C LEU A 546 -2.72 32.49 20.20
N ALA A 547 -1.55 32.29 20.81
CA ALA A 547 -1.06 33.10 21.90
C ALA A 547 0.43 33.39 21.66
N TYR A 548 0.85 34.63 21.86
CA TYR A 548 2.24 35.04 21.74
C TYR A 548 2.54 36.10 22.79
N THR A 549 3.67 35.98 23.47
CA THR A 549 4.15 36.99 24.41
C THR A 549 5.56 37.42 24.05
N LEU A 550 5.74 38.70 23.75
CA LEU A 550 7.04 39.33 23.54
C LEU A 550 7.43 40.12 24.79
N PRO A 551 8.45 39.67 25.54
CA PRO A 551 9.00 40.43 26.64
C PRO A 551 9.73 41.67 26.12
N THR A 552 9.46 42.84 26.68
CA THR A 552 10.21 44.07 26.36
C THR A 552 10.66 44.80 27.63
N GLU A 553 11.66 45.66 27.52
CA GLU A 553 12.15 46.46 28.67
C GLU A 553 11.07 47.39 29.27
N ILE A 554 10.01 47.68 28.51
CA ILE A 554 8.93 48.61 28.88
C ILE A 554 7.60 47.91 29.19
N GLY A 555 7.57 46.57 29.26
CA GLY A 555 6.40 45.74 29.53
C GLY A 555 6.10 44.71 28.43
N ASP A 556 5.44 43.61 28.79
CA ASP A 556 5.18 42.52 27.84
C ASP A 556 4.08 42.92 26.83
N ILE A 557 4.30 42.58 25.56
CA ILE A 557 3.28 42.65 24.52
C ILE A 557 2.71 41.25 24.36
N ALA A 558 1.41 41.09 24.60
CA ALA A 558 0.71 39.83 24.40
C ALA A 558 -0.24 39.93 23.20
N LEU A 559 -0.13 39.00 22.27
CA LEU A 559 -1.08 38.79 21.18
C LEU A 559 -1.81 37.48 21.43
N ARG A 560 -3.14 37.50 21.45
CA ARG A 560 -3.97 36.30 21.53
C ARG A 560 -4.98 36.32 20.40
N GLY A 561 -5.51 35.18 19.99
CA GLY A 561 -6.57 35.18 19.02
C GLY A 561 -7.12 33.81 18.70
N ASN A 562 -8.26 33.80 18.03
CA ASN A 562 -8.90 32.62 17.49
C ASN A 562 -9.19 32.86 16.01
N VAL A 563 -8.85 31.89 15.16
CA VAL A 563 -9.04 31.96 13.71
C VAL A 563 -9.67 30.67 13.23
N ALA A 564 -10.88 30.75 12.69
CA ALA A 564 -11.52 29.65 11.99
C ALA A 564 -11.15 29.69 10.51
N LEU A 565 -10.83 28.52 9.95
CA LEU A 565 -10.50 28.28 8.54
C LEU A 565 -11.48 27.27 7.95
N ASP A 566 -12.00 27.56 6.77
CA ASP A 566 -12.80 26.61 5.98
C ASP A 566 -12.07 26.33 4.66
N PHE A 567 -11.72 25.07 4.42
CA PHE A 567 -10.90 24.68 3.27
C PHE A 567 -11.71 24.50 1.99
N ALA A 568 -13.02 24.26 2.10
CA ALA A 568 -13.91 24.07 0.96
C ALA A 568 -14.19 25.39 0.21
N SER A 569 -14.53 26.43 0.97
CA SER A 569 -14.79 27.78 0.49
C SER A 569 -13.54 28.67 0.51
N LEU A 570 -12.46 28.23 1.17
CA LEU A 570 -11.27 29.02 1.46
C LEU A 570 -11.66 30.32 2.21
N SER A 571 -12.49 30.17 3.23
CA SER A 571 -12.92 31.24 4.13
C SER A 571 -12.05 31.28 5.38
N VAL A 572 -11.87 32.49 5.92
CA VAL A 572 -11.18 32.76 7.19
C VAL A 572 -12.03 33.76 7.97
N ARG A 573 -12.19 33.53 9.27
CA ARG A 573 -12.73 34.53 10.21
C ARG A 573 -12.07 34.38 11.57
N GLY A 574 -12.02 35.44 12.35
CA GLY A 574 -11.39 35.36 13.66
C GLY A 574 -11.36 36.66 14.42
N SER A 575 -10.69 36.60 15.56
CA SER A 575 -10.45 37.73 16.45
C SER A 575 -8.99 37.71 16.94
N LEU A 576 -8.36 38.87 17.02
CA LEU A 576 -7.01 39.07 17.54
C LEU A 576 -7.03 40.12 18.66
N ASP A 577 -6.62 39.73 19.86
CA ASP A 577 -6.42 40.56 21.03
C ASP A 577 -4.95 40.98 21.17
N LEU A 578 -4.67 42.27 21.05
CA LEU A 578 -3.38 42.86 21.38
C LEU A 578 -3.45 43.53 22.75
N ALA A 579 -2.62 43.08 23.69
CA ALA A 579 -2.50 43.63 25.03
C ALA A 579 -1.09 44.16 25.30
N PHE A 580 -1.00 45.38 25.84
CA PHE A 580 0.25 46.01 26.26
C PHE A 580 -0.01 46.97 27.43
N ASN A 581 0.74 46.82 28.52
CA ASN A 581 0.67 47.71 29.70
C ASN A 581 -0.75 47.99 30.22
N GLY A 582 -1.60 46.96 30.24
CA GLY A 582 -2.99 47.04 30.74
C GLY A 582 -4.01 47.61 29.76
N ALA A 583 -3.59 48.06 28.57
CA ALA A 583 -4.48 48.35 27.45
C ALA A 583 -4.67 47.09 26.59
N GLN A 584 -5.90 46.82 26.16
CA GLN A 584 -6.25 45.72 25.24
C GLN A 584 -7.05 46.26 24.06
N LYS A 585 -6.76 45.74 22.86
CA LYS A 585 -7.48 46.01 21.62
C LYS A 585 -7.82 44.71 20.92
N THR A 586 -9.06 44.59 20.46
CA THR A 586 -9.57 43.40 19.77
C THR A 586 -9.88 43.75 18.32
N LEU A 587 -9.30 43.00 17.39
CA LEU A 587 -9.55 43.08 15.96
C LEU A 587 -10.27 41.83 15.49
N ASP A 588 -11.54 41.99 15.10
CA ASP A 588 -12.28 40.95 14.40
C ASP A 588 -12.04 41.07 12.89
N PHE A 589 -11.96 39.94 12.21
CA PHE A 589 -11.76 39.90 10.77
C PHE A 589 -12.50 38.75 10.09
N ALA A 590 -12.85 38.94 8.83
CA ALA A 590 -13.41 37.89 7.98
C ALA A 590 -13.10 38.11 6.50
N TYR A 591 -12.87 37.01 5.78
CA TYR A 591 -12.52 37.01 4.36
C TYR A 591 -12.86 35.65 3.70
N GLN A 592 -13.14 35.66 2.40
CA GLN A 592 -13.30 34.46 1.57
C GLN A 592 -12.52 34.64 0.28
N SER A 593 -11.88 33.58 -0.22
CA SER A 593 -10.90 33.67 -1.32
C SER A 593 -11.37 34.27 -2.65
N ASP A 594 -12.68 34.22 -2.94
CA ASP A 594 -13.29 34.81 -4.13
C ASP A 594 -13.79 36.24 -3.90
N ALA A 595 -13.71 36.75 -2.66
CA ALA A 595 -14.06 38.11 -2.31
C ALA A 595 -12.94 39.09 -2.67
N SER A 596 -13.31 40.30 -3.08
CA SER A 596 -12.35 41.39 -3.32
C SER A 596 -12.04 42.22 -2.07
N VAL A 597 -12.71 41.93 -0.96
CA VAL A 597 -12.67 42.74 0.28
C VAL A 597 -12.47 41.87 1.52
N VAL A 598 -11.80 42.45 2.51
CA VAL A 598 -11.69 41.94 3.88
C VAL A 598 -12.60 42.78 4.78
N TYR A 599 -13.31 42.13 5.70
CA TYR A 599 -14.11 42.78 6.73
C TYR A 599 -13.29 42.85 8.00
N LEU A 600 -13.21 44.04 8.61
CA LEU A 600 -12.43 44.31 9.83
C LEU A 600 -13.32 45.05 10.84
N ALA A 601 -13.26 44.68 12.11
CA ALA A 601 -13.88 45.43 13.18
C ALA A 601 -12.96 45.61 14.38
N MET A 602 -12.89 46.82 14.91
CA MET A 602 -12.09 47.15 16.10
C MET A 602 -12.78 48.27 16.88
N ASP A 603 -12.94 48.10 18.20
CA ASP A 603 -13.58 49.09 19.08
C ASP A 603 -14.96 49.60 18.59
N GLY A 604 -15.74 48.74 17.92
CA GLY A 604 -17.06 49.09 17.35
C GLY A 604 -17.02 49.80 15.99
N VAL A 605 -15.83 50.09 15.46
CA VAL A 605 -15.64 50.55 14.07
C VAL A 605 -15.66 49.33 13.15
N LYS A 606 -16.55 49.30 12.16
CA LYS A 606 -16.72 48.19 11.21
C LYS A 606 -16.42 48.65 9.78
N VAL A 607 -15.39 48.10 9.16
CA VAL A 607 -14.91 48.55 7.85
C VAL A 607 -14.66 47.39 6.90
N ARG A 608 -14.93 47.61 5.62
CA ARG A 608 -14.48 46.72 4.56
C ARG A 608 -13.42 47.43 3.72
N VAL A 609 -12.37 46.70 3.38
CA VAL A 609 -11.22 47.21 2.63
C VAL A 609 -10.86 46.23 1.53
N ALA A 610 -10.38 46.72 0.38
CA ALA A 610 -9.94 45.83 -0.68
C ALA A 610 -8.70 45.03 -0.25
N VAL A 611 -8.66 43.73 -0.60
CA VAL A 611 -7.53 42.84 -0.24
C VAL A 611 -6.19 43.41 -0.72
N SER A 612 -6.16 44.06 -1.89
CA SER A 612 -4.95 44.70 -2.43
C SER A 612 -4.37 45.74 -1.48
N ASP A 613 -5.24 46.53 -0.86
CA ASP A 613 -4.86 47.68 -0.06
C ASP A 613 -4.38 47.20 1.32
N VAL A 614 -5.03 46.16 1.88
CA VAL A 614 -4.53 45.47 3.08
C VAL A 614 -3.14 44.89 2.83
N MET A 615 -2.93 44.22 1.71
CA MET A 615 -1.63 43.61 1.38
C MET A 615 -0.53 44.65 1.18
N GLU A 616 -0.83 45.80 0.59
CA GLU A 616 0.11 46.92 0.45
C GLU A 616 0.53 47.45 1.83
N ILE A 617 -0.44 47.74 2.71
CA ILE A 617 -0.18 48.19 4.08
C ILE A 617 0.66 47.18 4.87
N VAL A 618 0.31 45.89 4.81
CA VAL A 618 1.05 44.82 5.50
C VAL A 618 2.49 44.70 4.97
N THR A 619 2.67 44.82 3.65
CA THR A 619 4.00 44.77 3.02
C THR A 619 4.86 45.96 3.42
N ASP A 620 4.27 47.16 3.46
CA ASP A 620 4.95 48.38 3.90
C ASP A 620 5.34 48.33 5.39
N LEU A 621 4.51 47.72 6.23
CA LEU A 621 4.72 47.64 7.68
C LEU A 621 5.75 46.58 8.08
N LEU A 622 5.72 45.42 7.43
CA LEU A 622 6.55 44.25 7.79
C LEU A 622 7.80 44.09 6.91
N GLY A 623 7.91 44.88 5.83
CA GLY A 623 9.00 44.80 4.86
C GLY A 623 8.89 43.61 3.89
N ALA A 624 9.73 43.59 2.86
CA ALA A 624 9.72 42.57 1.80
C ALA A 624 10.06 41.12 2.25
N SER A 625 10.24 40.88 3.56
CA SER A 625 10.65 39.60 4.13
C SER A 625 9.54 38.54 4.15
N LEU A 626 8.28 38.91 3.92
CA LEU A 626 7.12 38.01 3.85
C LEU A 626 6.86 37.43 2.44
N ALA A 627 7.80 37.56 1.50
CA ALA A 627 7.66 36.97 0.19
C ALA A 627 7.50 35.44 0.31
N MET A 628 6.30 34.92 0.01
CA MET A 628 6.07 33.49 -0.06
C MET A 628 7.06 32.87 -1.05
N PRO A 629 7.75 31.77 -0.71
CA PRO A 629 8.71 31.16 -1.61
C PRO A 629 8.03 30.75 -2.93
N GLU A 630 8.46 31.33 -4.04
CA GLU A 630 7.95 30.99 -5.37
C GLU A 630 8.34 29.57 -5.80
N ALA A 631 9.29 28.93 -5.11
CA ALA A 631 9.91 27.69 -5.54
C ALA A 631 8.93 26.53 -5.74
N SER A 632 8.96 25.95 -6.94
CA SER A 632 8.61 24.55 -7.15
C SER A 632 9.78 23.73 -6.61
N VAL A 633 9.63 23.13 -5.44
CA VAL A 633 10.67 22.25 -4.91
C VAL A 633 10.49 20.86 -5.52
N ASP A 634 11.57 20.35 -6.08
CA ASP A 634 11.65 19.00 -6.63
C ASP A 634 11.66 17.95 -5.50
N ALA A 635 10.89 16.88 -5.65
CA ALA A 635 10.71 15.87 -4.59
C ALA A 635 12.01 15.08 -4.33
N ALA A 636 12.79 14.79 -5.37
CA ALA A 636 14.06 14.08 -5.25
C ALA A 636 15.13 14.92 -4.51
N SER A 637 15.09 16.24 -4.70
CA SER A 637 15.95 17.19 -3.99
C SER A 637 15.57 17.32 -2.50
N LEU A 638 14.28 17.27 -2.17
CA LEU A 638 13.80 17.28 -0.77
C LEU A 638 14.16 16.00 -0.02
N ILE A 639 14.05 14.85 -0.70
CA ILE A 639 14.46 13.56 -0.14
C ILE A 639 15.98 13.55 0.11
N ASP A 640 16.79 14.17 -0.77
CA ASP A 640 18.24 14.31 -0.50
C ASP A 640 18.52 15.06 0.79
N ALA A 641 17.87 16.21 0.93
CA ALA A 641 18.04 17.05 2.10
C ALA A 641 17.64 16.27 3.36
N LEU A 642 16.46 15.64 3.36
CA LEU A 642 15.95 14.85 4.48
C LEU A 642 16.85 13.66 4.84
N LEU A 643 17.36 12.92 3.86
CA LEU A 643 18.24 11.77 4.10
C LEU A 643 19.65 12.18 4.55
N SER A 644 20.09 13.40 4.23
CA SER A 644 21.38 13.94 4.67
C SER A 644 21.35 14.51 6.09
N LEU A 645 20.16 14.70 6.66
CA LEU A 645 20.00 15.24 8.00
C LEU A 645 20.28 14.18 9.07
N ASP A 646 20.87 14.62 10.17
CA ASP A 646 20.91 13.84 11.39
C ASP A 646 19.56 13.93 12.11
N LEU A 647 18.56 13.25 11.55
CA LEU A 647 17.18 13.27 12.07
C LEU A 647 17.09 12.87 13.56
N ALA A 648 18.05 12.08 14.05
CA ALA A 648 18.12 11.67 15.45
C ALA A 648 18.36 12.84 16.40
N SER A 649 19.18 13.84 16.03
CA SER A 649 19.40 15.03 16.86
C SER A 649 18.30 16.07 16.73
N MET A 650 17.39 15.90 15.77
CA MET A 650 16.36 16.90 15.44
C MET A 650 15.00 16.62 16.05
N VAL A 651 14.74 15.40 16.55
CA VAL A 651 13.43 15.01 17.09
C VAL A 651 13.61 14.33 18.45
N SER A 652 12.79 14.71 19.43
CA SER A 652 12.75 14.07 20.74
C SER A 652 11.32 14.00 21.29
N THR A 653 11.09 13.08 22.23
CA THR A 653 9.82 12.92 22.95
C THR A 653 9.98 13.26 24.42
N SER A 654 8.97 13.93 24.99
CA SER A 654 8.86 14.26 26.41
C SER A 654 7.42 14.12 26.90
N GLU A 655 7.17 14.28 28.21
CA GLU A 655 5.80 14.33 28.76
C GLU A 655 4.96 15.49 28.17
N GLU A 656 5.61 16.54 27.67
CA GLU A 656 4.94 17.71 27.06
C GLU A 656 4.62 17.50 25.57
N GLY A 657 5.12 16.42 24.96
CA GLY A 657 4.89 16.08 23.56
C GLY A 657 6.19 15.85 22.76
N ILE A 658 6.14 16.14 21.46
CA ILE A 658 7.24 15.92 20.51
C ILE A 658 7.96 17.24 20.24
N THR A 659 9.26 17.32 20.52
CA THR A 659 10.07 18.50 20.19
C THR A 659 10.86 18.25 18.91
N VAL A 660 10.79 19.20 17.98
CA VAL A 660 11.46 19.19 16.67
C VAL A 660 12.33 20.43 16.51
N ALA A 661 13.57 20.27 16.09
CA ALA A 661 14.47 21.36 15.71
C ALA A 661 14.02 21.98 14.36
N ALA A 662 12.84 22.61 14.33
CA ALA A 662 12.17 23.00 13.09
C ALA A 662 12.95 24.04 12.30
N GLY A 663 13.68 24.95 12.95
CA GLY A 663 14.54 25.91 12.25
C GLY A 663 15.60 25.23 11.38
N GLN A 664 16.23 24.16 11.90
CA GLN A 664 17.22 23.37 11.16
C GLN A 664 16.55 22.53 10.06
N LEU A 665 15.37 21.97 10.33
CA LEU A 665 14.60 21.18 9.36
C LEU A 665 14.17 22.06 8.17
N LEU A 666 13.60 23.24 8.45
CA LEU A 666 13.19 24.20 7.44
C LEU A 666 14.38 24.70 6.63
N ALA A 667 15.51 24.99 7.27
CA ALA A 667 16.73 25.41 6.58
C ALA A 667 17.20 24.35 5.57
N ALA A 668 17.11 23.07 5.92
CA ALA A 668 17.42 21.96 5.02
C ALA A 668 16.43 21.86 3.84
N LEU A 669 15.17 22.22 4.06
CA LEU A 669 14.13 22.29 3.03
C LEU A 669 14.18 23.60 2.21
N GLY A 670 15.22 24.43 2.40
CA GLY A 670 15.44 25.68 1.68
C GLY A 670 14.64 26.88 2.22
N VAL A 671 14.07 26.76 3.42
CA VAL A 671 13.30 27.79 4.10
C VAL A 671 14.10 28.34 5.28
N SER A 672 14.60 29.57 5.15
CA SER A 672 15.36 30.23 6.21
C SER A 672 14.42 30.94 7.19
N LEU A 673 13.87 30.19 8.15
CA LEU A 673 13.11 30.72 9.28
C LEU A 673 13.77 30.27 10.58
N ASP A 674 14.15 31.24 11.42
CA ASP A 674 14.70 30.95 12.75
C ASP A 674 13.52 30.73 13.71
N LEU A 675 13.06 29.48 13.82
CA LEU A 675 11.97 29.07 14.72
C LEU A 675 12.48 28.40 16.00
N GLY A 676 13.79 28.14 16.11
CA GLY A 676 14.35 27.34 17.19
C GLY A 676 13.74 25.93 17.28
N ASP A 677 13.61 25.45 18.52
CA ASP A 677 12.92 24.21 18.87
C ASP A 677 11.41 24.43 18.92
N VAL A 678 10.67 23.53 18.30
CA VAL A 678 9.21 23.54 18.21
C VAL A 678 8.67 22.34 18.96
N THR A 679 7.83 22.56 19.96
CA THR A 679 7.16 21.50 20.71
C THR A 679 5.75 21.31 20.18
N ILE A 680 5.39 20.06 19.85
CA ILE A 680 4.05 19.65 19.44
C ILE A 680 3.43 18.85 20.58
N GLY A 681 2.38 19.40 21.19
CA GLY A 681 1.65 18.78 22.29
C GLY A 681 0.22 18.41 21.92
N GLU A 682 -0.45 17.66 22.79
CA GLU A 682 -1.88 17.39 22.68
C GLU A 682 -2.70 18.44 23.45
N THR A 683 -3.83 18.84 22.88
CA THR A 683 -4.89 19.59 23.59
C THR A 683 -6.12 18.70 23.78
N GLU A 684 -7.16 19.20 24.47
CA GLU A 684 -8.41 18.48 24.67
C GLU A 684 -9.05 18.05 23.34
N ASN A 685 -9.04 18.95 22.34
CA ASN A 685 -9.74 18.77 21.07
C ASN A 685 -8.81 18.78 19.83
N GLY A 686 -7.48 18.76 20.01
CA GLY A 686 -6.56 18.83 18.89
C GLY A 686 -5.08 18.83 19.30
N VAL A 687 -4.24 19.56 18.59
CA VAL A 687 -2.80 19.63 18.87
C VAL A 687 -2.37 21.07 19.12
N CYS A 688 -1.32 21.28 19.91
CA CYS A 688 -0.68 22.58 20.04
C CYS A 688 0.75 22.54 19.51
N VAL A 689 1.22 23.67 19.01
CA VAL A 689 2.57 23.88 18.51
C VAL A 689 3.13 25.11 19.21
N SER A 690 4.22 24.95 19.94
CA SER A 690 4.86 25.99 20.72
C SER A 690 6.27 26.26 20.19
N ALA A 691 6.57 27.52 19.88
CA ALA A 691 7.87 27.94 19.35
C ALA A 691 8.16 29.40 19.72
N MET A 692 9.36 29.71 20.22
CA MET A 692 9.80 31.09 20.50
C MET A 692 8.82 31.98 21.30
N GLY A 693 8.06 31.40 22.22
CA GLY A 693 7.06 32.12 23.02
C GLY A 693 5.72 32.35 22.31
N ALA A 694 5.53 31.75 21.14
CA ALA A 694 4.23 31.58 20.49
C ALA A 694 3.69 30.17 20.76
N ASP A 695 2.41 30.08 21.09
CA ASP A 695 1.62 28.86 21.22
C ASP A 695 0.49 28.93 20.19
N ILE A 696 0.38 27.90 19.35
CA ILE A 696 -0.68 27.76 18.35
C ILE A 696 -1.40 26.45 18.62
N ALA A 697 -2.66 26.49 19.06
CA ALA A 697 -3.50 25.31 19.16
C ALA A 697 -4.38 25.17 17.90
N LEU A 698 -4.47 23.96 17.38
CA LEU A 698 -5.25 23.57 16.22
C LEU A 698 -6.31 22.58 16.65
N ALA A 699 -7.56 22.80 16.28
CA ALA A 699 -8.67 21.89 16.52
C ALA A 699 -9.56 21.73 15.27
N PRO A 700 -10.26 20.60 15.09
CA PRO A 700 -11.28 20.48 14.06
C PRO A 700 -12.34 21.58 14.21
N GLY A 701 -12.66 22.26 13.10
CA GLY A 701 -13.64 23.35 13.07
C GLY A 701 -14.96 22.95 12.40
N GLU A 702 -15.94 23.86 12.44
CA GLU A 702 -17.19 23.73 11.69
C GLU A 702 -17.10 24.48 10.35
N ALA A 703 -17.60 23.85 9.28
CA ALA A 703 -17.63 24.46 7.94
C ALA A 703 -18.41 25.77 7.93
N PHE A 704 -17.88 26.78 7.25
CA PHE A 704 -18.52 28.10 7.15
C PHE A 704 -18.15 28.83 5.85
N THR A 705 -18.93 29.86 5.53
CA THR A 705 -18.68 30.77 4.42
C THR A 705 -18.78 32.21 4.88
N VAL A 706 -18.06 33.13 4.24
CA VAL A 706 -18.17 34.57 4.52
C VAL A 706 -18.94 35.22 3.38
N THR A 707 -20.21 35.57 3.64
CA THR A 707 -21.05 36.20 2.62
C THR A 707 -21.18 37.71 2.83
N ALA A 708 -21.29 38.48 1.76
CA ALA A 708 -21.44 39.93 1.85
C ALA A 708 -22.72 40.37 2.60
N GLY A 709 -23.73 39.49 2.70
CA GLY A 709 -24.95 39.75 3.47
C GLY A 709 -24.69 39.84 4.97
N ASP A 710 -23.76 39.03 5.49
CA ASP A 710 -23.44 38.96 6.92
C ASP A 710 -22.72 40.20 7.43
N TYR A 711 -22.15 41.00 6.51
CA TYR A 711 -21.33 42.18 6.79
C TYR A 711 -21.89 43.45 6.12
N ALA A 712 -23.20 43.50 5.87
CA ALA A 712 -23.85 44.61 5.16
C ALA A 712 -23.74 45.97 5.89
N ASP A 713 -23.47 45.98 7.20
CA ASP A 713 -23.28 47.18 8.02
C ASP A 713 -21.83 47.71 8.06
N TYR A 714 -20.88 47.04 7.36
CA TYR A 714 -19.48 47.45 7.29
C TYR A 714 -19.28 48.57 6.25
N VAL A 715 -18.51 49.59 6.64
CA VAL A 715 -18.28 50.80 5.81
C VAL A 715 -17.07 50.62 4.90
N ASP A 716 -17.20 50.99 3.63
CA ASP A 716 -16.08 51.00 2.67
C ASP A 716 -15.16 52.19 2.96
N VAL A 717 -13.94 51.91 3.42
CA VAL A 717 -12.94 52.94 3.72
C VAL A 717 -11.86 53.07 2.65
N GLY A 718 -11.92 52.27 1.58
CA GLY A 718 -11.00 52.36 0.44
C GLY A 718 -10.77 53.79 -0.06
N PRO A 719 -11.81 54.62 -0.25
CA PRO A 719 -11.63 55.99 -0.74
C PRO A 719 -10.93 56.94 0.24
N TRP A 720 -10.71 56.52 1.49
CA TRP A 720 -10.18 57.34 2.58
C TRP A 720 -8.76 56.90 2.98
N LEU A 721 -8.33 55.70 2.58
CA LEU A 721 -7.03 55.14 2.93
C LEU A 721 -5.86 55.99 2.43
N GLU A 722 -5.88 56.47 1.18
CA GLU A 722 -4.83 57.35 0.65
C GLU A 722 -4.76 58.69 1.41
N ALA A 723 -5.91 59.25 1.79
CA ALA A 723 -5.96 60.49 2.55
C ALA A 723 -5.43 60.29 3.98
N VAL A 724 -5.75 59.18 4.63
CA VAL A 724 -5.24 58.87 5.97
C VAL A 724 -3.75 58.50 5.94
N ALA A 725 -3.31 57.70 4.96
CA ALA A 725 -1.90 57.31 4.80
C ALA A 725 -1.00 58.52 4.49
N SER A 726 -1.46 59.43 3.63
CA SER A 726 -0.74 60.68 3.35
C SER A 726 -0.65 61.60 4.56
N LEU A 727 -1.70 61.67 5.39
CA LEU A 727 -1.68 62.42 6.65
C LEU A 727 -0.77 61.78 7.71
N ALA A 728 -0.76 60.45 7.83
CA ALA A 728 0.04 59.73 8.82
C ALA A 728 1.55 59.75 8.52
N THR A 729 1.92 59.85 7.24
CA THR A 729 3.32 59.92 6.79
C THR A 729 3.79 61.35 6.51
N ALA A 730 2.89 62.34 6.61
CA ALA A 730 3.22 63.75 6.37
C ALA A 730 4.27 64.24 7.39
N GLN A 731 5.41 64.70 6.88
CA GLN A 731 6.43 65.36 7.72
C GLN A 731 5.98 66.78 8.15
N ALA A 732 5.07 67.38 7.38
CA ALA A 732 4.41 68.64 7.70
C ALA A 732 2.97 68.67 7.17
N LEU A 733 2.08 69.37 7.88
CA LEU A 733 0.65 69.46 7.58
C LEU A 733 0.24 70.92 7.43
N GLU A 734 -0.41 71.27 6.32
CA GLU A 734 -0.99 72.59 6.11
C GLU A 734 -2.50 72.56 6.42
N ALA A 735 -2.97 73.52 7.22
CA ALA A 735 -4.36 73.64 7.64
C ALA A 735 -4.86 75.05 7.39
N ASP A 736 -6.00 75.17 6.70
CA ASP A 736 -6.72 76.42 6.58
C ASP A 736 -7.49 76.71 7.87
N VAL A 737 -7.35 77.93 8.38
CA VAL A 737 -8.11 78.48 9.50
C VAL A 737 -9.09 79.47 8.93
N ALA A 738 -10.39 79.23 9.14
CA ALA A 738 -11.45 80.17 8.81
C ALA A 738 -12.44 80.24 9.99
N TYR A 739 -12.56 81.42 10.58
CA TYR A 739 -13.46 81.72 11.69
C TYR A 739 -14.06 83.10 11.49
N GLU A 740 -15.38 83.24 11.58
CA GLU A 740 -16.06 84.52 11.35
C GLU A 740 -17.22 84.72 12.32
N THR A 741 -17.30 85.92 12.88
CA THR A 741 -18.37 86.45 13.72
C THR A 741 -18.64 87.90 13.30
N GLU A 742 -19.70 88.54 13.81
CA GLU A 742 -20.03 89.93 13.45
C GLU A 742 -18.91 90.94 13.79
N GLU A 743 -18.08 90.67 14.79
CA GLU A 743 -17.03 91.58 15.26
C GLU A 743 -15.60 91.12 14.94
N LEU A 744 -15.39 89.83 14.64
CA LEU A 744 -14.08 89.21 14.44
C LEU A 744 -14.10 88.18 13.30
N ALA A 745 -13.20 88.33 12.33
CA ALA A 745 -12.91 87.31 11.32
C ALA A 745 -11.42 86.93 11.34
N VAL A 746 -11.11 85.65 11.32
CA VAL A 746 -9.76 85.08 11.24
C VAL A 746 -9.70 84.13 10.05
N ASN A 747 -8.90 84.46 9.04
CA ASN A 747 -8.71 83.62 7.86
C ASN A 747 -7.22 83.48 7.55
N GLY A 748 -6.71 82.27 7.35
CA GLY A 748 -5.31 82.07 7.04
C GLY A 748 -4.89 80.62 6.97
N THR A 749 -3.60 80.38 6.88
CA THR A 749 -3.02 79.04 6.77
C THR A 749 -1.99 78.79 7.86
N LEU A 750 -1.98 77.55 8.37
CA LEU A 750 -1.03 77.05 9.37
C LEU A 750 -0.26 75.89 8.77
N GLN A 751 1.07 75.89 8.89
CA GLN A 751 1.92 74.74 8.63
C GLN A 751 2.45 74.21 9.95
N LEU A 752 2.13 72.95 10.26
CA LEU A 752 2.67 72.18 11.37
C LEU A 752 3.79 71.29 10.85
N ASP A 753 4.97 71.31 11.46
CA ASP A 753 6.08 70.41 11.16
C ASP A 753 6.30 69.49 12.35
N PHE A 754 6.07 68.20 12.15
CA PHE A 754 6.09 67.21 13.23
C PHE A 754 7.51 66.77 13.60
N ALA A 755 8.48 66.90 12.69
CA ALA A 755 9.87 66.56 12.97
C ALA A 755 10.52 67.56 13.93
N THR A 756 10.12 68.82 13.84
CA THR A 756 10.66 69.93 14.65
C THR A 756 9.70 70.44 15.73
N LEU A 757 8.51 69.85 15.83
CA LEU A 757 7.40 70.32 16.69
C LEU A 757 7.17 71.83 16.53
N SER A 758 7.26 72.32 15.29
CA SER A 758 7.12 73.75 14.97
C SER A 758 5.81 74.03 14.27
N VAL A 759 5.27 75.23 14.47
CA VAL A 759 4.05 75.71 13.83
C VAL A 759 4.32 77.07 13.27
N LYS A 760 4.09 77.30 11.98
CA LYS A 760 4.14 78.64 11.39
C LYS A 760 2.87 78.91 10.63
N GLY A 761 2.44 80.15 10.57
CA GLY A 761 1.21 80.49 9.88
C GLY A 761 1.11 81.95 9.54
N GLU A 762 0.26 82.24 8.58
CA GLU A 762 -0.14 83.60 8.24
C GLU A 762 -1.66 83.68 8.35
N VAL A 763 -2.14 84.53 9.26
CA VAL A 763 -3.57 84.73 9.51
C VAL A 763 -3.94 86.19 9.39
N SER A 764 -5.00 86.44 8.64
CA SER A 764 -5.67 87.73 8.55
C SER A 764 -6.69 87.81 9.67
N VAL A 765 -6.48 88.72 10.62
CA VAL A 765 -7.40 88.99 11.72
C VAL A 765 -8.10 90.33 11.47
N THR A 766 -9.41 90.30 11.27
CA THR A 766 -10.25 91.48 11.11
C THR A 766 -11.06 91.69 12.37
N TRP A 767 -10.90 92.83 13.03
CA TRP A 767 -11.70 93.23 14.19
C TRP A 767 -12.19 94.67 14.01
N ASN A 768 -13.49 94.92 14.14
CA ASN A 768 -14.10 96.25 13.94
C ASN A 768 -13.68 96.94 12.62
N ASN A 769 -13.77 96.23 11.48
CA ASN A 769 -13.35 96.69 10.13
C ASN A 769 -11.86 97.04 9.99
N ILE A 770 -11.01 96.67 10.95
CA ILE A 770 -9.55 96.79 10.85
C ILE A 770 -8.97 95.40 10.65
N THR A 771 -8.38 95.16 9.48
CA THR A 771 -7.70 93.91 9.14
C THR A 771 -6.20 94.03 9.40
N LYS A 772 -5.64 93.03 10.09
CA LYS A 772 -4.22 92.88 10.38
C LYS A 772 -3.72 91.55 9.86
N GLN A 773 -2.56 91.55 9.20
CA GLN A 773 -1.88 90.32 8.83
C GLN A 773 -0.93 89.92 9.93
N ILE A 774 -1.12 88.73 10.47
CA ILE A 774 -0.30 88.17 11.53
C ILE A 774 0.43 86.97 10.96
N THR A 775 1.74 87.09 10.78
CA THR A 775 2.61 85.93 10.55
C THR A 775 3.18 85.50 11.89
N PHE A 776 3.13 84.22 12.21
CA PHE A 776 3.74 83.71 13.42
C PHE A 776 4.50 82.43 13.15
N ALA A 777 5.49 82.14 13.98
CA ALA A 777 6.20 80.88 13.99
C ALA A 777 6.55 80.51 15.43
N TYR A 778 6.13 79.34 15.85
CA TYR A 778 6.51 78.68 17.08
C TYR A 778 7.49 77.56 16.76
N THR A 779 8.56 77.43 17.52
CA THR A 779 9.49 76.30 17.42
C THR A 779 9.99 75.89 18.79
N GLN A 780 10.24 74.60 18.96
CA GLN A 780 10.90 74.05 20.13
C GLN A 780 12.31 73.59 19.74
N ALA A 781 13.31 74.40 20.04
CA ALA A 781 14.71 74.08 19.76
C ALA A 781 15.46 73.88 21.08
N SER A 782 16.08 72.71 21.27
CA SER A 782 16.96 72.41 22.42
C SER A 782 16.31 72.62 23.81
N GLY A 783 15.00 72.45 23.93
CA GLY A 783 14.25 72.59 25.18
C GLY A 783 13.73 74.01 25.49
N GLU A 784 14.03 75.00 24.64
CA GLU A 784 13.46 76.35 24.75
C GLU A 784 12.26 76.54 23.79
N HIS A 785 11.21 77.21 24.27
CA HIS A 785 10.00 77.52 23.52
C HIS A 785 10.08 78.95 22.97
N ILE A 786 10.21 79.10 21.65
CA ILE A 786 10.37 80.41 21.01
C ILE A 786 9.17 80.69 20.12
N VAL A 787 8.57 81.87 20.28
CA VAL A 787 7.47 82.38 19.46
C VAL A 787 7.96 83.64 18.74
N TYR A 788 7.95 83.60 17.41
CA TYR A 788 8.14 84.74 16.52
C TYR A 788 6.77 85.24 16.09
N LEU A 789 6.53 86.54 16.19
CA LEU A 789 5.26 87.14 15.80
C LEU A 789 5.50 88.40 14.98
N ALA A 790 4.88 88.50 13.81
CA ALA A 790 4.93 89.67 12.95
C ALA A 790 3.52 90.16 12.67
N VAL A 791 3.20 91.39 13.06
CA VAL A 791 1.92 92.03 12.75
C VAL A 791 2.16 93.13 11.73
N ASP A 792 1.54 93.03 10.56
CA ASP A 792 1.75 93.91 9.40
C ASP A 792 3.24 94.13 9.08
N GLY A 793 4.05 93.07 9.20
CA GLY A 793 5.50 93.10 8.93
C GLY A 793 6.39 93.62 10.08
N ILE A 794 5.81 94.03 11.21
CA ILE A 794 6.56 94.41 12.42
C ILE A 794 6.84 93.16 13.25
N LYS A 795 8.11 92.73 13.31
CA LYS A 795 8.56 91.47 13.94
C LYS A 795 8.91 91.64 15.42
N VAL A 796 8.48 90.69 16.25
CA VAL A 796 8.79 90.54 17.69
C VAL A 796 9.27 89.12 17.96
#